data_AF-A0A7Y5IV20-F1
#
_entry.id   AF-A0A7Y5IV20-F1
#
_cell.length_a   1.000
_cell.length_b   1.000
_cell.length_c   1.000
_cell.angle_alpha   90.00
_cell.angle_beta   90.00
_cell.angle_gamma   90.00
#
_symmetry.space_group_name_H-M   'P 1'
#
loop_
_entity.id
_entity.type
_entity.pdbx_description
1 polymer ?
#
loop_
_entity_poly.entity_id
_entity_poly.type
_entity_poly.pdbx_seq_one_letter_code
_entity_poly.pdbx_strand_id
1 'polypeptide(L)'
;MTQHVRFFLVLLFWTLLLLASGFRILGVQVFPTVGLGAPFLLGTRAATVVQGLVQAGLCGTLVFGLILIMRKLLPAARRIPMLELVLVGWVPASGLLAGAIRFASAYPEADWLLCLEPALIGAGFPLLLLCAGVLVGRLSGLLPKQSDHTEVPFLHFLLVTNLLGSLALAVGLYLAALLRLWLPVVLWGGCLLVLVAGLLFLFRERGRIVLFQSTDESGEADSSGKSSRFDWREAAMAGALCLILQASFQLATLPPDDSDELRYHLSIPKRYLEHGGAVEIPGQNFAHFPLGLEVLFALPLSLDLLRADEARMGWSCGVKIVHLWYFVLTLILLRVWTRERLVADRRETEGEGDHPQSGLAGLLVLASIPFAPVLGAWAFVEFGAAFGWLASAYFLWRALSSESSEKQCGGPDRKNSILAALAVGWSLAVKYTSLAWWALLLLVLLAVSLQRRRLHPAMICMLILPGLCVSPWLLHNAWTTGNPFAPLLSSVFGGGFDPVQKAFYDWHAGMKGDLNLFRRLPWWEKALDLVLLPFRAVFFPERFENNPLGGLLLALFPAALLGGTARFADPPFPRSRGVGFVAAIAAGVYLLWALTYRDPRFALPLWGILAMGIGLGLSKQAPARESPRFHHHASSFLSLLIFLWSLMQCEELFSRVGRFSSAILLRKTPDAYLTRPDRIPQVATIREVERMRSAHPGGKPSLLLLGQEQSYYFDSPVRGNDYFDGPLLASIAREASSVEAMSESLRRLGADWIWVHRGTLEGNVFNLVRGFIFCLPAEEGLDAMRELAESNPSGLLDAEAWLERATQNEPFRRMHAWLIRHPGYREVPLATVPPGERPICPLAGVMLKWPELKGISAADLPRVSISLLVADSP
;
A
#
# COMPACT_ATOMS: atom_id res chain seq x y z
N MET A 1 -10.56 6.51 39.67
CA MET A 1 -9.98 6.83 38.35
C MET A 1 -10.62 5.93 37.30
N THR A 2 -11.31 6.49 36.30
CA THR A 2 -11.96 5.70 35.24
C THR A 2 -10.90 4.96 34.40
N GLN A 3 -11.25 3.82 33.80
CA GLN A 3 -10.33 3.01 32.97
C GLN A 3 -9.63 3.84 31.88
N HIS A 4 -10.30 4.84 31.32
CA HIS A 4 -9.76 5.74 30.29
C HIS A 4 -8.64 6.65 30.81
N VAL A 5 -8.76 7.14 32.05
CA VAL A 5 -7.70 7.93 32.69
C VAL A 5 -6.50 7.04 32.99
N ARG A 6 -6.70 5.76 33.33
CA ARG A 6 -5.60 4.80 33.50
C ARG A 6 -4.88 4.49 32.18
N PHE A 7 -5.61 4.30 31.08
CA PHE A 7 -5.03 4.14 29.75
C PHE A 7 -4.23 5.38 29.33
N PHE A 8 -4.79 6.58 29.51
CA PHE A 8 -4.07 7.84 29.29
C PHE A 8 -2.80 7.92 30.14
N LEU A 9 -2.88 7.57 31.43
CA LEU A 9 -1.71 7.56 32.30
C LEU A 9 -0.68 6.51 31.88
N VAL A 10 -1.07 5.36 31.31
CA VAL A 10 -0.11 4.38 30.77
C VAL A 10 0.58 4.94 29.53
N LEU A 11 -0.16 5.51 28.59
CA LEU A 11 0.41 6.13 27.40
C LEU A 11 1.34 7.31 27.77
N LEU A 12 0.91 8.14 28.72
CA LEU A 12 1.69 9.26 29.27
C LEU A 12 2.91 8.76 30.04
N PHE A 13 2.76 7.73 30.88
CA PHE A 13 3.86 7.13 31.64
C PHE A 13 4.92 6.55 30.70
N TRP A 14 4.52 5.82 29.66
CA TRP A 14 5.46 5.32 28.65
C TRP A 14 6.09 6.47 27.87
N THR A 15 5.34 7.51 27.52
CA THR A 15 5.89 8.72 26.89
C THR A 15 6.92 9.40 27.80
N LEU A 16 6.63 9.53 29.09
CA LEU A 16 7.54 10.09 30.09
C LEU A 16 8.75 9.19 30.36
N LEU A 17 8.59 7.87 30.34
CA LEU A 17 9.68 6.90 30.48
C LEU A 17 10.60 6.92 29.25
N LEU A 18 10.02 7.02 28.05
CA LEU A 18 10.75 7.18 26.79
C LEU A 18 11.43 8.55 26.72
N LEU A 19 10.81 9.60 27.24
CA LEU A 19 11.44 10.91 27.42
C LEU A 19 12.60 10.82 28.42
N ALA A 20 12.40 10.23 29.59
CA ALA A 20 13.43 10.11 30.62
C ALA A 20 14.62 9.24 30.16
N SER A 21 14.38 8.20 29.37
CA SER A 21 15.42 7.38 28.75
C SER A 21 16.07 8.08 27.56
N GLY A 22 15.31 8.78 26.71
CA GLY A 22 15.80 9.61 25.62
C GLY A 22 16.65 10.79 26.09
N PHE A 23 16.29 11.45 27.19
CA PHE A 23 17.07 12.52 27.83
C PHE A 23 18.39 12.00 28.43
N ARG A 24 18.41 10.76 28.95
CA ARG A 24 19.67 10.11 29.36
C ARG A 24 20.57 9.74 28.18
N ILE A 25 20.00 9.52 26.99
CA ILE A 25 20.70 9.04 25.80
C ILE A 25 21.20 10.19 24.90
N LEU A 26 20.49 11.32 24.85
CA LEU A 26 20.74 12.42 23.89
C LEU A 26 21.53 13.61 24.47
N GLY A 27 22.02 13.54 25.72
CA GLY A 27 22.95 14.55 26.25
C GLY A 27 22.40 15.98 26.34
N VAL A 28 21.09 16.19 26.36
CA VAL A 28 20.51 17.50 26.69
C VAL A 28 20.49 17.66 28.20
N GLN A 29 21.55 18.27 28.72
CA GLN A 29 21.67 18.63 30.13
C GLN A 29 20.61 19.66 30.52
N VAL A 30 19.62 19.22 31.30
CA VAL A 30 19.02 20.06 32.35
C VAL A 30 19.16 19.27 33.64
N PHE A 31 20.34 19.39 34.26
CA PHE A 31 20.66 19.30 35.70
C PHE A 31 22.17 19.03 35.85
N PRO A 32 22.99 20.02 36.28
CA PRO A 32 24.43 19.86 36.41
C PRO A 32 24.76 19.41 37.83
N THR A 33 24.90 18.11 38.07
CA THR A 33 25.70 17.59 39.20
C THR A 33 25.98 16.10 39.00
N VAL A 34 27.22 15.70 39.27
CA VAL A 34 27.81 14.36 39.18
C VAL A 34 28.39 14.02 37.79
N GLY A 35 29.66 14.40 37.62
CA GLY A 35 30.48 14.10 36.45
C GLY A 35 30.92 12.62 36.40
N LEU A 36 30.24 11.86 35.56
CA LEU A 36 30.78 10.63 34.96
C LEU A 36 30.53 10.73 33.45
N GLY A 37 31.61 10.90 32.69
CA GLY A 37 31.56 10.98 31.23
C GLY A 37 31.16 9.65 30.62
N ALA A 38 30.06 9.66 29.86
CA ALA A 38 29.68 8.56 28.99
C ALA A 38 29.53 9.09 27.54
N PRO A 39 30.63 9.28 26.79
CA PRO A 39 30.56 9.21 25.35
C PRO A 39 30.58 7.72 24.95
N PHE A 40 29.85 7.30 23.89
CA PHE A 40 29.93 5.98 23.24
C PHE A 40 29.15 4.77 23.79
N LEU A 41 27.81 4.79 23.86
CA LEU A 41 27.07 3.50 23.99
C LEU A 41 25.87 3.27 23.06
N LEU A 42 25.46 4.23 22.22
CA LEU A 42 24.37 4.01 21.26
C LEU A 42 24.79 4.49 19.87
N GLY A 43 24.78 3.57 18.89
CA GLY A 43 25.00 3.91 17.49
C GLY A 43 23.94 4.89 16.97
N THR A 44 24.26 5.62 15.90
CA THR A 44 23.38 6.65 15.27
C THR A 44 21.97 6.12 14.99
N ARG A 45 21.84 4.84 14.61
CA ARG A 45 20.55 4.18 14.38
C ARG A 45 19.68 4.11 15.64
N ALA A 46 20.23 3.66 16.78
CA ALA A 46 19.48 3.54 18.02
C ALA A 46 18.97 4.91 18.52
N ALA A 47 19.77 5.97 18.35
CA ALA A 47 19.35 7.34 18.67
C ALA A 47 18.13 7.78 17.82
N THR A 48 18.15 7.50 16.52
CA THR A 48 16.99 7.83 15.64
C THR A 48 15.74 7.03 16.00
N VAL A 49 15.87 5.77 16.42
CA VAL A 49 14.73 4.94 16.85
C VAL A 49 14.09 5.51 18.11
N VAL A 50 14.91 5.86 19.11
CA VAL A 50 14.43 6.48 20.36
C VAL A 50 13.74 7.82 20.07
N GLN A 51 14.33 8.66 19.22
CA GLN A 51 13.72 9.93 18.81
C GLN A 51 12.35 9.70 18.15
N GLY A 52 12.24 8.72 17.25
CA GLY A 52 10.98 8.38 16.60
C GLY A 52 9.92 7.88 17.57
N LEU A 53 10.28 7.01 18.52
CA LEU A 53 9.40 6.53 19.57
C LEU A 53 8.86 7.68 20.44
N VAL A 54 9.73 8.59 20.86
CA VAL A 54 9.35 9.77 21.66
C VAL A 54 8.39 10.67 20.88
N GLN A 55 8.70 10.96 19.61
CA GLN A 55 7.88 11.82 18.78
C GLN A 55 6.49 11.20 18.51
N ALA A 56 6.44 9.90 18.21
CA ALA A 56 5.20 9.17 18.02
C ALA A 56 4.38 9.11 19.33
N GLY A 57 5.02 8.88 20.47
CA GLY A 57 4.37 8.85 21.79
C GLY A 57 3.77 10.18 22.21
N LEU A 58 4.49 11.29 22.01
CA LEU A 58 3.99 12.64 22.28
C LEU A 58 2.77 12.97 21.42
N CYS A 59 2.87 12.77 20.10
CA CYS A 59 1.76 13.04 19.19
C CYS A 59 0.57 12.12 19.49
N GLY A 60 0.81 10.82 19.72
CA GLY A 60 -0.23 9.84 20.04
C GLY A 60 -0.98 10.18 21.33
N THR A 61 -0.28 10.74 22.34
CA THR A 61 -0.89 11.20 23.58
C THR A 61 -1.84 12.38 23.36
N LEU A 62 -1.45 13.34 22.52
CA LEU A 62 -2.29 14.46 22.14
C LEU A 62 -3.51 14.01 21.32
N VAL A 63 -3.31 13.12 20.35
CA VAL A 63 -4.39 12.50 19.55
C VAL A 63 -5.40 11.79 20.45
N PHE A 64 -4.92 10.96 21.39
CA PHE A 64 -5.80 10.30 22.35
C PHE A 64 -6.56 11.31 23.23
N GLY A 65 -5.91 12.39 23.65
CA GLY A 65 -6.54 13.51 24.36
C GLY A 65 -7.68 14.15 23.56
N LEU A 66 -7.47 14.42 22.27
CA LEU A 66 -8.51 14.94 21.36
C LEU A 66 -9.71 13.98 21.27
N ILE A 67 -9.45 12.68 21.14
CA ILE A 67 -10.51 11.66 21.09
C ILE A 67 -11.31 11.64 22.41
N LEU A 68 -10.66 11.79 23.56
CA LEU A 68 -11.34 11.90 24.86
C LEU A 68 -12.21 13.16 24.96
N ILE A 69 -11.72 14.30 24.45
CA ILE A 69 -12.49 15.54 24.40
C ILE A 69 -13.73 15.34 23.50
N MET A 70 -13.55 14.80 22.30
CA MET A 70 -14.68 14.46 21.41
C MET A 70 -15.69 13.53 22.08
N ARG A 71 -15.22 12.52 22.81
CA ARG A 71 -16.08 11.61 23.57
C ARG A 71 -16.91 12.32 24.65
N LYS A 72 -16.35 13.34 25.29
CA LYS A 72 -17.07 14.15 26.27
C LYS A 72 -18.10 15.06 25.61
N LEU A 73 -17.77 15.66 24.47
CA LEU A 73 -18.60 16.62 23.75
C LEU A 73 -19.75 15.97 22.97
N LEU A 74 -19.58 14.73 22.49
CA LEU A 74 -20.57 14.01 21.70
C LEU A 74 -21.25 12.93 22.55
N PRO A 75 -22.53 13.10 22.97
CA PRO A 75 -23.24 12.10 23.77
C PRO A 75 -23.25 10.71 23.12
N ALA A 76 -23.38 10.64 21.79
CA ALA A 76 -23.33 9.39 21.03
C ALA A 76 -21.97 8.67 21.15
N ALA A 77 -20.86 9.42 21.23
CA ALA A 77 -19.52 8.85 21.35
C ALA A 77 -19.29 8.16 22.71
N ARG A 78 -20.05 8.50 23.75
CA ARG A 78 -19.94 7.89 25.09
C ARG A 78 -20.31 6.40 25.07
N ARG A 79 -21.23 6.02 24.17
CA ARG A 79 -21.73 4.64 23.99
C ARG A 79 -20.78 3.75 23.18
N ILE A 80 -19.79 4.33 22.50
CA ILE A 80 -18.81 3.60 21.71
C ILE A 80 -17.73 3.05 22.64
N PRO A 81 -17.38 1.75 22.56
CA PRO A 81 -16.23 1.21 23.27
C PRO A 81 -14.95 1.99 22.92
N MET A 82 -14.14 2.31 23.94
CA MET A 82 -13.00 3.23 23.76
C MET A 82 -12.03 2.79 22.67
N LEU A 83 -11.71 1.49 22.58
CA LEU A 83 -10.82 0.96 21.55
C LEU A 83 -11.37 1.18 20.13
N GLU A 84 -12.68 1.05 19.94
CA GLU A 84 -13.31 1.29 18.63
C GLU A 84 -13.29 2.76 18.28
N LEU A 85 -13.60 3.62 19.26
CA LEU A 85 -13.52 5.06 19.09
C LEU A 85 -12.08 5.49 18.77
N VAL A 86 -11.08 4.87 19.40
CA VAL A 86 -9.66 5.07 19.09
C VAL A 86 -9.36 4.68 17.64
N LEU A 87 -9.71 3.47 17.21
CA LEU A 87 -9.43 3.00 15.84
C LEU A 87 -10.07 3.90 14.77
N VAL A 88 -11.32 4.31 14.97
CA VAL A 88 -12.06 5.14 14.00
C VAL A 88 -11.61 6.60 14.06
N GLY A 89 -11.32 7.11 15.25
CA GLY A 89 -10.94 8.50 15.48
C GLY A 89 -9.46 8.80 15.26
N TRP A 90 -8.59 7.78 15.15
CA TRP A 90 -7.13 7.99 15.13
C TRP A 90 -6.69 8.84 13.94
N VAL A 91 -6.96 8.40 12.71
CA VAL A 91 -6.53 9.12 11.49
C VAL A 91 -7.12 10.53 11.44
N PRO A 92 -8.44 10.77 11.69
CA PRO A 92 -8.98 12.12 11.77
C PRO A 92 -8.29 13.01 12.81
N ALA A 93 -8.09 12.51 14.04
CA ALA A 93 -7.47 13.29 15.10
C ALA A 93 -5.97 13.53 14.86
N SER A 94 -5.24 12.55 14.31
CA SER A 94 -3.85 12.71 13.88
C SER A 94 -3.73 13.73 12.74
N GLY A 95 -4.68 13.76 11.80
CA GLY A 95 -4.75 14.77 10.73
C GLY A 95 -4.93 16.19 11.27
N LEU A 96 -5.94 16.39 12.12
CA LEU A 96 -6.19 17.69 12.77
C LEU A 96 -4.97 18.16 13.56
N LEU A 97 -4.37 17.27 14.36
CA LEU A 97 -3.18 17.59 15.14
C LEU A 97 -1.98 17.93 14.24
N ALA A 98 -1.72 17.12 13.20
CA ALA A 98 -0.62 17.36 12.28
C ALA A 98 -0.78 18.69 11.55
N GLY A 99 -1.99 19.05 11.14
CA GLY A 99 -2.27 20.35 10.53
C GLY A 99 -1.99 21.51 11.47
N ALA A 100 -2.44 21.42 12.73
CA ALA A 100 -2.18 22.44 13.75
C ALA A 100 -0.69 22.58 14.08
N ILE A 101 0.03 21.45 14.25
CA ILE A 101 1.47 21.45 14.51
C ILE A 101 2.21 22.09 13.34
N ARG A 102 1.91 21.66 12.11
CA ARG A 102 2.53 22.21 10.90
C ARG A 102 2.32 23.71 10.79
N PHE A 103 1.09 24.18 10.97
CA PHE A 103 0.80 25.61 10.95
C PHE A 103 1.62 26.40 11.98
N ALA A 104 1.91 25.81 13.14
CA ALA A 104 2.69 26.45 14.20
C ALA A 104 4.23 26.34 14.01
N SER A 105 4.71 25.34 13.26
CA SER A 105 6.14 25.03 13.14
C SER A 105 6.72 25.13 11.74
N ALA A 106 5.90 25.48 10.75
CA ALA A 106 6.31 25.53 9.37
C ALA A 106 7.39 26.59 9.12
N TYR A 107 8.21 26.34 8.09
CA TYR A 107 9.14 27.33 7.57
C TYR A 107 8.38 28.56 7.00
N PRO A 108 9.00 29.75 6.94
CA PRO A 108 8.30 31.00 6.63
C PRO A 108 7.54 31.01 5.29
N GLU A 109 8.07 30.32 4.29
CA GLU A 109 7.52 30.26 2.93
C GLU A 109 6.50 29.12 2.74
N ALA A 110 6.17 28.37 3.79
CA ALA A 110 5.23 27.26 3.68
C ALA A 110 3.81 27.75 3.45
N ASP A 111 3.17 27.28 2.39
CA ASP A 111 1.77 27.58 2.12
C ASP A 111 0.83 26.95 3.19
N TRP A 112 -0.25 27.65 3.50
CA TRP A 112 -1.29 27.19 4.42
C TRP A 112 -1.91 25.86 3.96
N LEU A 113 -2.02 25.64 2.64
CA LEU A 113 -2.57 24.39 2.12
C LEU A 113 -1.66 23.20 2.42
N LEU A 114 -0.34 23.38 2.33
CA LEU A 114 0.66 22.38 2.72
C LEU A 114 0.57 22.03 4.23
N CYS A 115 0.27 23.04 5.04
CA CYS A 115 0.05 22.85 6.47
C CYS A 115 -1.25 22.09 6.75
N LEU A 116 -2.36 22.47 6.10
CA LEU A 116 -3.69 21.92 6.37
C LEU A 116 -4.03 20.61 5.65
N GLU A 117 -3.28 20.21 4.62
CA GLU A 117 -3.55 19.00 3.85
C GLU A 117 -3.76 17.74 4.72
N PRO A 118 -2.91 17.43 5.73
CA PRO A 118 -3.16 16.29 6.62
C PRO A 118 -4.49 16.37 7.38
N ALA A 119 -4.94 17.57 7.73
CA ALA A 119 -6.23 17.78 8.40
C ALA A 119 -7.40 17.61 7.43
N LEU A 120 -7.31 18.21 6.24
CA LEU A 120 -8.34 18.12 5.20
C LEU A 120 -8.56 16.66 4.78
N ILE A 121 -7.48 15.93 4.52
CA ILE A 121 -7.58 14.55 4.04
C ILE A 121 -7.79 13.57 5.19
N GLY A 122 -7.05 13.70 6.29
CA GLY A 122 -7.14 12.78 7.43
C GLY A 122 -8.52 12.76 8.09
N ALA A 123 -9.20 13.91 8.18
CA ALA A 123 -10.57 13.99 8.71
C ALA A 123 -11.64 13.93 7.62
N GLY A 124 -11.40 14.58 6.47
CA GLY A 124 -12.39 14.70 5.40
C GLY A 124 -12.61 13.41 4.62
N PHE A 125 -11.56 12.65 4.32
CA PHE A 125 -11.68 11.46 3.48
C PHE A 125 -12.48 10.31 4.15
N PRO A 126 -12.22 9.91 5.41
CA PRO A 126 -13.06 8.92 6.10
C PRO A 126 -14.53 9.34 6.19
N LEU A 127 -14.79 10.63 6.42
CA LEU A 127 -16.15 11.18 6.49
C LEU A 127 -16.85 11.20 5.13
N LEU A 128 -16.10 11.49 4.06
CA LEU A 128 -16.60 11.46 2.69
C LEU A 128 -17.04 10.04 2.30
N LEU A 129 -16.21 9.02 2.59
CA LEU A 129 -16.57 7.62 2.37
C LEU A 129 -17.82 7.21 3.16
N LEU A 130 -17.90 7.61 4.43
CA LEU A 130 -19.09 7.39 5.26
C LEU A 130 -20.34 8.02 4.62
N CYS A 131 -20.27 9.28 4.21
CA CYS A 131 -21.41 10.00 3.62
C CYS A 131 -21.84 9.39 2.29
N ALA A 132 -20.90 9.10 1.39
CA ALA A 132 -21.16 8.44 0.11
C ALA A 132 -21.81 7.06 0.34
N GLY A 133 -21.25 6.26 1.24
CA GLY A 133 -21.75 4.93 1.57
C GLY A 133 -23.14 4.92 2.19
N VAL A 134 -23.46 5.92 3.02
CA VAL A 134 -24.80 6.07 3.60
C VAL A 134 -25.83 6.37 2.52
N LEU A 135 -25.53 7.29 1.60
CA LEU A 135 -26.43 7.63 0.51
C LEU A 135 -26.71 6.40 -0.37
N VAL A 136 -25.66 5.70 -0.81
CA VAL A 136 -25.78 4.51 -1.68
C VAL A 136 -26.42 3.33 -0.95
N GLY A 137 -26.02 3.07 0.29
CA GLY A 137 -26.55 1.98 1.10
C GLY A 137 -28.04 2.12 1.40
N ARG A 138 -28.54 3.36 1.49
CA ARG A 138 -29.97 3.64 1.65
C ARG A 138 -30.76 3.46 0.36
N LEU A 139 -30.26 4.02 -0.75
CA LEU A 139 -30.91 3.87 -2.06
C LEU A 139 -31.02 2.41 -2.50
N SER A 140 -29.99 1.61 -2.19
CA SER A 140 -29.94 0.18 -2.51
C SER A 140 -30.66 -0.73 -1.51
N GLY A 141 -31.08 -0.21 -0.34
CA GLY A 141 -31.67 -1.02 0.74
C GLY A 141 -30.69 -1.97 1.45
N LEU A 142 -29.38 -1.79 1.23
CA LEU A 142 -28.33 -2.56 1.91
C LEU A 142 -28.14 -2.11 3.37
N LEU A 143 -28.52 -0.88 3.69
CA LEU A 143 -28.65 -0.42 5.07
C LEU A 143 -30.08 -0.67 5.59
N PRO A 144 -30.26 -1.09 6.87
CA PRO A 144 -31.58 -1.38 7.43
C PRO A 144 -32.58 -0.23 7.25
N LYS A 145 -33.83 -0.54 6.91
CA LYS A 145 -34.89 0.48 6.79
C LYS A 145 -35.34 0.94 8.18
N GLN A 146 -35.94 2.12 8.23
CA GLN A 146 -36.35 2.82 9.45
C GLN A 146 -37.32 2.03 10.36
N SER A 147 -38.00 1.00 9.83
CA SER A 147 -38.94 0.12 10.55
C SER A 147 -38.30 -1.15 11.11
N ASP A 148 -37.06 -1.46 10.71
CA ASP A 148 -36.36 -2.66 11.18
C ASP A 148 -35.70 -2.29 12.51
N HIS A 149 -36.24 -2.76 13.64
CA HIS A 149 -35.65 -2.62 14.99
C HIS A 149 -34.32 -3.39 15.16
N THR A 150 -33.59 -3.66 14.07
CA THR A 150 -32.34 -4.40 14.08
C THR A 150 -31.18 -3.47 14.43
N GLU A 151 -30.59 -3.68 15.60
CA GLU A 151 -29.37 -3.00 16.01
C GLU A 151 -28.18 -3.48 15.18
N VAL A 152 -27.45 -2.54 14.57
CA VAL A 152 -26.22 -2.84 13.82
C VAL A 152 -25.03 -2.27 14.59
N PRO A 153 -23.99 -3.08 14.90
CA PRO A 153 -22.78 -2.57 15.54
C PRO A 153 -22.14 -1.45 14.69
N PHE A 154 -21.71 -0.38 15.33
CA PHE A 154 -21.16 0.80 14.64
C PHE A 154 -19.98 0.48 13.72
N LEU A 155 -19.05 -0.36 14.15
CA LEU A 155 -17.92 -0.75 13.30
C LEU A 155 -18.38 -1.53 12.07
N HIS A 156 -19.41 -2.39 12.19
CA HIS A 156 -19.99 -3.06 11.03
C HIS A 156 -20.63 -2.07 10.07
N PHE A 157 -21.41 -1.12 10.60
CA PHE A 157 -21.97 -0.03 9.81
C PHE A 157 -20.87 0.77 9.08
N LEU A 158 -19.80 1.13 9.78
CA LEU A 158 -18.65 1.85 9.21
C LEU A 158 -17.99 1.06 8.07
N LEU A 159 -17.79 -0.25 8.23
CA LEU A 159 -17.22 -1.12 7.20
C LEU A 159 -18.09 -1.17 5.95
N VAL A 160 -19.41 -1.35 6.12
CA VAL A 160 -20.37 -1.35 5.01
C VAL A 160 -20.37 -0.02 4.30
N THR A 161 -20.46 1.10 5.03
CA THR A 161 -20.49 2.43 4.41
C THR A 161 -19.16 2.78 3.75
N ASN A 162 -18.01 2.42 4.33
CA ASN A 162 -16.72 2.68 3.68
C ASN A 162 -16.59 1.85 2.40
N LEU A 163 -16.98 0.57 2.40
CA LEU A 163 -16.98 -0.23 1.17
C LEU A 163 -17.86 0.37 0.07
N LEU A 164 -19.11 0.71 0.40
CA LEU A 164 -20.05 1.30 -0.56
C LEU A 164 -19.58 2.68 -1.03
N GLY A 165 -19.03 3.48 -0.13
CA GLY A 165 -18.46 4.79 -0.43
C GLY A 165 -17.24 4.70 -1.35
N SER A 166 -16.33 3.76 -1.09
CA SER A 166 -15.15 3.52 -1.94
C SER A 166 -15.55 3.19 -3.36
N LEU A 167 -16.50 2.26 -3.54
CA LEU A 167 -17.02 1.89 -4.86
C LEU A 167 -17.72 3.06 -5.55
N ALA A 168 -18.61 3.75 -4.84
CA ALA A 168 -19.39 4.85 -5.40
C ALA A 168 -18.49 6.00 -5.87
N LEU A 169 -17.50 6.37 -5.05
CA LEU A 169 -16.54 7.41 -5.42
C LEU A 169 -15.61 6.94 -6.54
N ALA A 170 -15.04 5.75 -6.47
CA ALA A 170 -14.12 5.28 -7.51
C ALA A 170 -14.80 5.19 -8.88
N VAL A 171 -16.00 4.60 -8.95
CA VAL A 171 -16.77 4.54 -10.20
C VAL A 171 -17.21 5.93 -10.63
N GLY A 172 -17.78 6.74 -9.73
CA GLY A 172 -18.29 8.07 -10.06
C GLY A 172 -17.20 9.02 -10.56
N LEU A 173 -16.04 9.04 -9.89
CA LEU A 173 -14.89 9.83 -10.30
C LEU A 173 -14.31 9.31 -11.62
N TYR A 174 -14.17 7.99 -11.81
CA TYR A 174 -13.70 7.44 -13.08
C TYR A 174 -14.61 7.77 -14.26
N LEU A 175 -15.93 7.69 -14.07
CA LEU A 175 -16.89 8.16 -15.08
C LEU A 175 -16.72 9.66 -15.37
N ALA A 176 -16.49 10.49 -14.35
CA ALA A 176 -16.18 11.91 -14.56
C ALA A 176 -14.87 12.09 -15.38
N ALA A 177 -13.86 11.23 -15.19
CA ALA A 177 -12.64 11.21 -16.02
C ALA A 177 -12.95 10.93 -17.47
N LEU A 178 -13.76 9.91 -17.74
CA LEU A 178 -14.15 9.54 -19.11
C LEU A 178 -14.92 10.66 -19.80
N LEU A 179 -15.67 11.45 -19.04
CA LEU A 179 -16.41 12.63 -19.50
C LEU A 179 -15.57 13.92 -19.57
N ARG A 180 -14.26 13.87 -19.31
CA ARG A 180 -13.37 15.05 -19.26
C ARG A 180 -13.80 16.09 -18.20
N LEU A 181 -14.41 15.63 -17.11
CA LEU A 181 -14.84 16.43 -15.96
C LEU A 181 -13.89 16.30 -14.75
N TRP A 182 -12.67 15.80 -14.96
CA TRP A 182 -11.69 15.57 -13.90
C TRP A 182 -10.88 16.83 -13.62
N LEU A 183 -11.59 17.89 -13.25
CA LEU A 183 -11.03 19.20 -12.90
C LEU A 183 -11.08 19.39 -11.37
N PRO A 184 -10.09 20.02 -10.73
CA PRO A 184 -10.07 20.20 -9.27
C PRO A 184 -11.38 20.76 -8.71
N VAL A 185 -11.97 21.77 -9.34
CA VAL A 185 -13.24 22.38 -8.89
C VAL A 185 -14.42 21.40 -8.93
N VAL A 186 -14.48 20.53 -9.94
CA VAL A 186 -15.55 19.53 -10.08
C VAL A 186 -15.37 18.42 -9.05
N LEU A 187 -14.14 17.96 -8.86
CA LEU A 187 -13.80 16.93 -7.87
C LEU A 187 -14.18 17.40 -6.46
N TRP A 188 -13.68 18.55 -6.03
CA TRP A 188 -13.95 19.09 -4.69
C TRP A 188 -15.42 19.50 -4.52
N GLY A 189 -16.04 20.13 -5.53
CA GLY A 189 -17.45 20.50 -5.49
C GLY A 189 -18.38 19.28 -5.39
N GLY A 190 -18.10 18.23 -6.16
CA GLY A 190 -18.84 16.96 -6.10
C GLY A 190 -18.67 16.27 -4.75
N CYS A 191 -17.45 16.17 -4.23
CA CYS A 191 -17.19 15.60 -2.91
C CYS A 191 -17.87 16.41 -1.79
N LEU A 192 -17.86 17.74 -1.86
CA LEU A 192 -18.56 18.60 -0.90
C LEU A 192 -20.07 18.38 -0.95
N LEU A 193 -20.66 18.26 -2.14
CA LEU A 193 -22.09 17.96 -2.30
C LEU A 193 -22.46 16.61 -1.65
N VAL A 194 -21.66 15.56 -1.91
CA VAL A 194 -21.84 14.24 -1.29
C VAL A 194 -21.71 14.32 0.22
N LEU A 195 -20.73 15.06 0.72
CA LEU A 195 -20.50 15.28 2.15
C LEU A 195 -21.71 15.98 2.78
N VAL A 196 -22.18 17.09 2.22
CA VAL A 196 -23.32 17.85 2.73
C VAL A 196 -24.60 17.00 2.69
N ALA A 197 -24.88 16.34 1.57
CA ALA A 197 -26.06 15.48 1.44
C ALA A 197 -26.04 14.31 2.42
N GLY A 198 -24.91 13.63 2.56
CA GLY A 198 -24.75 12.52 3.50
C GLY A 198 -24.82 12.97 4.96
N LEU A 199 -24.25 14.13 5.29
CA LEU A 199 -24.38 14.72 6.62
C LEU A 199 -25.83 15.10 6.91
N LEU A 200 -26.50 15.87 6.05
CA LEU A 200 -27.92 16.23 6.21
C LEU A 200 -28.79 14.99 6.42
N PHE A 201 -28.50 13.91 5.69
CA PHE A 201 -29.15 12.63 5.89
C PHE A 201 -28.87 12.04 7.29
N LEU A 202 -27.60 11.94 7.69
CA LEU A 202 -27.21 11.46 9.03
C LEU A 202 -27.83 12.30 10.16
N PHE A 203 -27.90 13.63 9.99
CA PHE A 203 -28.52 14.57 10.92
C PHE A 203 -30.04 14.34 11.01
N ARG A 204 -30.73 14.17 9.87
CA ARG A 204 -32.17 13.84 9.85
C ARG A 204 -32.47 12.52 10.56
N GLU A 205 -31.58 11.55 10.43
CA GLU A 205 -31.73 10.22 11.04
C GLU A 205 -31.15 10.13 12.48
N ARG A 206 -30.64 11.24 13.06
CA ARG A 206 -30.02 11.28 14.41
C ARG A 206 -30.90 10.74 15.54
N GLY A 207 -32.21 10.71 15.36
CA GLY A 207 -33.14 10.15 16.34
C GLY A 207 -33.49 8.67 16.17
N ARG A 208 -32.98 7.99 15.11
CA ARG A 208 -33.53 6.71 14.65
C ARG A 208 -32.49 5.68 14.21
N ILE A 209 -31.26 6.09 13.88
CA ILE A 209 -30.14 5.16 13.83
C ILE A 209 -29.77 4.88 15.29
N VAL A 210 -30.30 3.79 15.84
CA VAL A 210 -29.87 3.28 17.14
C VAL A 210 -28.43 2.78 16.98
N LEU A 211 -27.50 3.72 17.11
CA LEU A 211 -26.10 3.41 17.35
C LEU A 211 -26.02 2.88 18.79
N PHE A 212 -25.74 1.58 18.90
CA PHE A 212 -25.39 0.81 20.10
C PHE A 212 -26.55 0.41 21.02
N GLN A 213 -26.83 -0.90 21.07
CA GLN A 213 -26.44 -1.71 22.23
C GLN A 213 -25.36 -2.71 21.79
N SER A 214 -24.36 -2.90 22.64
CA SER A 214 -23.68 -4.19 22.68
C SER A 214 -24.69 -5.17 23.27
N THR A 215 -24.86 -6.34 22.69
CA THR A 215 -25.67 -7.43 23.25
C THR A 215 -25.16 -7.96 24.60
N ASP A 216 -24.19 -7.28 25.23
CA ASP A 216 -23.63 -7.64 26.54
C ASP A 216 -24.32 -6.95 27.73
N GLU A 217 -25.28 -6.05 27.53
CA GLU A 217 -25.99 -5.36 28.64
C GLU A 217 -27.48 -5.74 28.78
N SER A 218 -27.93 -6.84 28.15
CA SER A 218 -29.22 -7.45 28.47
C SER A 218 -29.08 -8.37 29.70
N GLY A 219 -28.91 -7.76 30.86
CA GLY A 219 -28.91 -8.44 32.15
C GLY A 219 -28.59 -7.40 33.19
N GLU A 220 -29.64 -6.92 33.87
CA GLU A 220 -29.63 -6.13 35.10
C GLU A 220 -28.44 -5.19 35.27
N ALA A 221 -28.73 -3.88 35.31
CA ALA A 221 -27.82 -2.94 35.95
C ALA A 221 -27.34 -3.53 37.28
N ASP A 222 -26.11 -4.06 37.28
CA ASP A 222 -25.48 -4.62 38.44
C ASP A 222 -25.35 -3.44 39.40
N SER A 223 -26.33 -3.33 40.30
CA SER A 223 -26.37 -2.37 41.40
C SER A 223 -25.19 -2.58 42.36
N SER A 224 -24.33 -3.58 42.12
CA SER A 224 -22.99 -3.63 42.68
C SER A 224 -22.03 -2.83 41.78
N GLY A 225 -21.59 -1.66 42.25
CA GLY A 225 -20.63 -0.78 41.58
C GLY A 225 -19.22 -1.38 41.39
N LYS A 226 -19.09 -2.58 40.83
CA LYS A 226 -17.83 -3.21 40.45
C LYS A 226 -17.36 -2.61 39.13
N SER A 227 -16.65 -1.49 39.23
CA SER A 227 -15.88 -0.94 38.10
C SER A 227 -15.07 -2.07 37.45
N SER A 228 -15.22 -2.26 36.14
CA SER A 228 -14.39 -3.19 35.37
C SER A 228 -12.91 -2.97 35.72
N ARG A 229 -12.26 -4.03 36.25
CA ARG A 229 -10.87 -3.94 36.68
C ARG A 229 -10.01 -3.47 35.50
N PHE A 230 -9.04 -2.60 35.78
CA PHE A 230 -8.12 -2.13 34.76
C PHE A 230 -7.19 -3.26 34.36
N ASP A 231 -7.27 -3.70 33.10
CA ASP A 231 -6.35 -4.67 32.56
C ASP A 231 -5.19 -3.97 31.84
N TRP A 232 -4.04 -3.94 32.50
CA TRP A 232 -2.85 -3.29 31.98
C TRP A 232 -2.35 -3.96 30.69
N ARG A 233 -2.64 -5.26 30.46
CA ARG A 233 -2.20 -6.00 29.28
C ARG A 233 -2.87 -5.46 28.02
N GLU A 234 -4.18 -5.24 28.09
CA GLU A 234 -4.94 -4.60 27.00
C GLU A 234 -4.48 -3.17 26.78
N ALA A 235 -4.25 -2.43 27.86
CA ALA A 235 -3.76 -1.07 27.77
C ALA A 235 -2.37 -1.00 27.11
N ALA A 236 -1.47 -1.94 27.42
CA ALA A 236 -0.15 -2.03 26.82
C ALA A 236 -0.23 -2.35 25.32
N MET A 237 -1.01 -3.37 24.93
CA MET A 237 -1.17 -3.73 23.51
C MET A 237 -1.83 -2.61 22.70
N ALA A 238 -2.87 -1.96 23.24
CA ALA A 238 -3.53 -0.85 22.57
C ALA A 238 -2.60 0.38 22.52
N GLY A 239 -1.77 0.60 23.54
CA GLY A 239 -0.72 1.61 23.52
C GLY A 239 0.30 1.37 22.41
N ALA A 240 0.81 0.14 22.26
CA ALA A 240 1.70 -0.23 21.16
C ALA A 240 1.04 -0.04 19.78
N LEU A 241 -0.22 -0.47 19.64
CA LEU A 241 -0.96 -0.27 18.41
C LEU A 241 -1.10 1.22 18.07
N CYS A 242 -1.45 2.06 19.05
CA CYS A 242 -1.54 3.52 18.88
C CYS A 242 -0.20 4.14 18.49
N LEU A 243 0.91 3.68 19.09
CA LEU A 243 2.26 4.14 18.75
C LEU A 243 2.61 3.81 17.29
N ILE A 244 2.36 2.57 16.86
CA ILE A 244 2.61 2.13 15.48
C ILE A 244 1.74 2.92 14.50
N LEU A 245 0.45 3.07 14.79
CA LEU A 245 -0.48 3.85 13.95
C LEU A 245 -0.06 5.32 13.86
N GLN A 246 0.38 5.92 14.96
CA GLN A 246 0.86 7.31 14.96
C GLN A 246 2.17 7.48 14.18
N ALA A 247 3.11 6.55 14.32
CA ALA A 247 4.36 6.56 13.56
C ALA A 247 4.10 6.39 12.05
N SER A 248 3.18 5.49 11.69
CA SER A 248 2.73 5.30 10.29
C SER A 248 2.07 6.56 9.74
N PHE A 249 1.21 7.21 10.53
CA PHE A 249 0.60 8.49 10.15
C PHE A 249 1.66 9.57 9.91
N GLN A 250 2.63 9.70 10.81
CA GLN A 250 3.71 10.68 10.65
C GLN A 250 4.53 10.43 9.38
N LEU A 251 4.84 9.17 9.08
CA LEU A 251 5.53 8.79 7.85
C LEU A 251 4.68 9.11 6.62
N ALA A 252 3.36 8.87 6.67
CA ALA A 252 2.43 9.20 5.59
C ALA A 252 2.36 10.71 5.31
N THR A 253 2.81 11.57 6.24
CA THR A 253 2.83 13.02 6.02
C THR A 253 4.05 13.51 5.23
N LEU A 254 5.06 12.66 4.97
CA LEU A 254 6.22 12.96 4.13
C LEU A 254 5.84 12.98 2.63
N PRO A 255 6.64 13.60 1.75
CA PRO A 255 6.35 13.56 0.32
C PRO A 255 6.54 12.14 -0.23
N PRO A 256 5.88 11.80 -1.35
CA PRO A 256 6.08 10.54 -2.06
C PRO A 256 7.54 10.30 -2.45
N ASP A 257 8.06 9.12 -2.15
CA ASP A 257 9.47 8.83 -2.32
C ASP A 257 9.78 7.38 -2.68
N ASP A 258 8.75 6.54 -2.83
CA ASP A 258 8.92 5.16 -3.24
C ASP A 258 8.77 4.99 -4.77
N SER A 259 9.47 4.02 -5.34
CA SER A 259 9.53 3.79 -6.79
C SER A 259 8.17 3.52 -7.42
N ASP A 260 7.34 2.63 -6.85
CA ASP A 260 6.04 2.28 -7.43
C ASP A 260 5.06 3.47 -7.30
N GLU A 261 5.16 4.26 -6.22
CA GLU A 261 4.39 5.51 -6.05
C GLU A 261 4.64 6.45 -7.24
N LEU A 262 5.91 6.65 -7.57
CA LEU A 262 6.35 7.67 -8.51
C LEU A 262 6.30 7.24 -9.97
N ARG A 263 6.33 5.92 -10.24
CA ARG A 263 6.24 5.40 -11.61
C ARG A 263 4.83 5.51 -12.16
N TYR A 264 3.84 5.01 -11.42
CA TYR A 264 2.49 4.87 -11.98
C TYR A 264 1.36 5.20 -10.99
N HIS A 265 1.45 4.86 -9.70
CA HIS A 265 0.35 5.11 -8.76
C HIS A 265 -0.01 6.59 -8.60
N LEU A 266 0.98 7.49 -8.67
CA LEU A 266 0.75 8.94 -8.62
C LEU A 266 0.90 9.60 -9.99
N SER A 267 1.79 9.08 -10.84
CA SER A 267 2.03 9.63 -12.17
C SER A 267 0.78 9.58 -13.04
N ILE A 268 0.08 8.44 -13.12
CA ILE A 268 -1.11 8.31 -13.97
C ILE A 268 -2.24 9.26 -13.53
N PRO A 269 -2.71 9.25 -12.27
CA PRO A 269 -3.77 10.17 -11.86
C PRO A 269 -3.35 11.65 -11.95
N LYS A 270 -2.06 11.98 -11.76
CA LYS A 270 -1.53 13.32 -12.04
C LYS A 270 -1.70 13.70 -13.52
N ARG A 271 -1.30 12.82 -14.45
CA ARG A 271 -1.47 13.08 -15.90
C ARG A 271 -2.93 13.18 -16.30
N TYR A 272 -3.83 12.40 -15.70
CA TYR A 272 -5.27 12.55 -15.95
C TYR A 272 -5.80 13.91 -15.46
N LEU A 273 -5.36 14.38 -14.28
CA LEU A 273 -5.70 15.72 -13.79
C LEU A 273 -5.21 16.82 -14.74
N GLU A 274 -3.96 16.72 -15.24
CA GLU A 274 -3.38 17.70 -16.17
C GLU A 274 -4.16 17.78 -17.50
N HIS A 275 -4.77 16.68 -17.94
CA HIS A 275 -5.57 16.61 -19.18
C HIS A 275 -7.09 16.73 -18.94
N GLY A 276 -7.51 17.00 -17.70
CA GLY A 276 -8.92 17.11 -17.31
C GLY A 276 -9.72 15.80 -17.42
N GLY A 277 -9.08 14.64 -17.58
CA GLY A 277 -9.76 13.35 -17.70
C GLY A 277 -8.84 12.20 -18.10
N ALA A 278 -9.43 11.01 -18.23
CA ALA A 278 -8.70 9.83 -18.68
C ALA A 278 -8.19 10.03 -20.12
N VAL A 279 -6.88 9.86 -20.30
CA VAL A 279 -6.18 9.96 -21.57
C VAL A 279 -5.28 8.76 -21.76
N GLU A 280 -4.99 8.43 -23.01
CA GLU A 280 -3.90 7.51 -23.30
C GLU A 280 -2.56 8.17 -22.91
N ILE A 281 -1.70 7.42 -22.23
CA ILE A 281 -0.35 7.84 -21.84
C ILE A 281 0.61 6.90 -22.59
N PRO A 282 1.18 7.34 -23.73
CA PRO A 282 2.05 6.50 -24.54
C PRO A 282 3.25 5.96 -23.73
N GLY A 283 3.56 4.67 -23.89
CA GLY A 283 4.66 4.02 -23.18
C GLY A 283 4.41 3.81 -21.68
N GLN A 284 3.15 3.82 -21.25
CA GLN A 284 2.78 3.55 -19.86
C GLN A 284 1.68 2.48 -19.80
N ASN A 285 2.06 1.21 -19.89
CA ASN A 285 1.10 0.10 -19.86
C ASN A 285 0.33 0.01 -18.53
N PHE A 286 0.89 0.56 -17.44
CA PHE A 286 0.22 0.60 -16.14
C PHE A 286 -1.05 1.48 -16.14
N ALA A 287 -1.20 2.40 -17.10
CA ALA A 287 -2.40 3.24 -17.24
C ALA A 287 -3.67 2.43 -17.55
N HIS A 288 -3.51 1.21 -18.06
CA HIS A 288 -4.61 0.30 -18.41
C HIS A 288 -4.97 -0.69 -17.31
N PHE A 289 -4.23 -0.76 -16.20
CA PHE A 289 -4.67 -1.53 -15.04
C PHE A 289 -5.91 -0.88 -14.39
N PRO A 290 -6.70 -1.61 -13.59
CA PRO A 290 -7.76 -1.02 -12.79
C PRO A 290 -7.16 -0.01 -11.80
N LEU A 291 -7.66 1.22 -11.80
CA LEU A 291 -7.12 2.36 -11.02
C LEU A 291 -8.05 2.76 -9.86
N GLY A 292 -8.76 1.80 -9.28
CA GLY A 292 -9.87 2.05 -8.35
C GLY A 292 -9.47 2.87 -7.11
N LEU A 293 -8.29 2.61 -6.55
CA LEU A 293 -7.80 3.41 -5.42
C LEU A 293 -7.09 4.69 -5.90
N GLU A 294 -6.34 4.62 -7.00
CA GLU A 294 -5.62 5.75 -7.59
C GLU A 294 -6.54 6.87 -8.05
N VAL A 295 -7.75 6.55 -8.49
CA VAL A 295 -8.81 7.53 -8.77
C VAL A 295 -9.14 8.36 -7.52
N LEU A 296 -9.09 7.76 -6.32
CA LEU A 296 -9.29 8.48 -5.07
C LEU A 296 -8.07 9.34 -4.70
N PHE A 297 -6.86 9.01 -5.18
CA PHE A 297 -5.67 9.85 -5.03
C PHE A 297 -5.77 11.17 -5.79
N ALA A 298 -6.65 11.27 -6.80
CA ALA A 298 -6.89 12.52 -7.50
C ALA A 298 -7.36 13.64 -6.57
N LEU A 299 -8.07 13.33 -5.49
CA LEU A 299 -8.54 14.34 -4.53
C LEU A 299 -7.35 15.06 -3.86
N PRO A 300 -6.47 14.40 -3.11
CA PRO A 300 -5.28 15.05 -2.56
C PRO A 300 -4.31 15.57 -3.63
N LEU A 301 -4.14 14.88 -4.77
CA LEU A 301 -3.28 15.38 -5.86
C LEU A 301 -3.80 16.71 -6.45
N SER A 302 -5.12 16.86 -6.56
CA SER A 302 -5.72 18.09 -7.09
C SER A 302 -5.49 19.31 -6.20
N LEU A 303 -5.17 19.12 -4.91
CA LEU A 303 -4.78 20.23 -4.03
C LEU A 303 -3.47 20.87 -4.47
N ASP A 304 -2.52 20.07 -5.01
CA ASP A 304 -1.27 20.62 -5.56
C ASP A 304 -1.54 21.47 -6.80
N LEU A 305 -2.56 21.12 -7.60
CA LEU A 305 -2.98 21.90 -8.77
C LEU A 305 -3.72 23.20 -8.42
N LEU A 306 -4.24 23.33 -7.20
CA LEU A 306 -4.81 24.59 -6.70
C LEU A 306 -3.72 25.59 -6.28
N ARG A 307 -2.47 25.15 -6.16
CA ARG A 307 -1.32 26.03 -5.87
C ARG A 307 -0.86 26.73 -7.15
N ALA A 308 -0.28 27.92 -6.99
CA ALA A 308 0.38 28.62 -8.10
C ALA A 308 1.46 27.72 -8.72
N ASP A 309 1.73 27.86 -10.03
CA ASP A 309 2.67 27.00 -10.75
C ASP A 309 4.07 26.99 -10.12
N GLU A 310 4.54 28.13 -9.63
CA GLU A 310 5.82 28.28 -8.91
C GLU A 310 5.82 27.63 -7.51
N ALA A 311 4.63 27.35 -6.97
CA ALA A 311 4.39 26.74 -5.67
C ALA A 311 3.92 25.29 -5.76
N ARG A 312 3.88 24.68 -6.96
CA ARG A 312 3.64 23.24 -7.11
C ARG A 312 4.83 22.48 -6.57
N MET A 313 4.63 21.74 -5.49
CA MET A 313 5.74 21.13 -4.75
C MET A 313 5.88 19.63 -5.02
N GLY A 314 4.90 19.01 -5.72
CA GLY A 314 4.78 17.56 -5.77
C GLY A 314 4.55 16.94 -4.39
N TRP A 315 4.19 17.75 -3.40
CA TRP A 315 3.91 17.34 -2.03
C TRP A 315 2.41 17.14 -1.87
N SER A 316 1.97 15.90 -2.09
CA SER A 316 0.60 15.45 -1.86
C SER A 316 0.59 14.34 -0.83
N CYS A 317 0.97 14.64 0.42
CA CYS A 317 1.00 13.61 1.46
C CYS A 317 -0.37 13.01 1.76
N GLY A 318 -1.46 13.69 1.38
CA GLY A 318 -2.82 13.18 1.45
C GLY A 318 -3.04 11.84 0.72
N VAL A 319 -2.30 11.54 -0.35
CA VAL A 319 -2.40 10.25 -1.05
C VAL A 319 -2.00 9.07 -0.16
N LYS A 320 -0.93 9.25 0.62
CA LYS A 320 -0.46 8.26 1.61
C LYS A 320 -1.47 8.12 2.75
N ILE A 321 -2.10 9.21 3.16
CA ILE A 321 -3.16 9.19 4.21
C ILE A 321 -4.41 8.45 3.73
N VAL A 322 -4.80 8.59 2.47
CA VAL A 322 -5.91 7.82 1.86
C VAL A 322 -5.62 6.32 1.94
N HIS A 323 -4.43 5.87 1.54
CA HIS A 323 -4.05 4.47 1.64
C HIS A 323 -3.95 3.99 3.11
N LEU A 324 -3.38 4.82 4.00
CA LEU A 324 -3.31 4.54 5.44
C LEU A 324 -4.68 4.31 6.07
N TRP A 325 -5.73 5.00 5.60
CA TRP A 325 -7.09 4.74 6.06
C TRP A 325 -7.53 3.29 5.76
N TYR A 326 -7.16 2.72 4.61
CA TYR A 326 -7.45 1.32 4.31
C TYR A 326 -6.64 0.33 5.17
N PHE A 327 -5.44 0.70 5.60
CA PHE A 327 -4.72 -0.06 6.64
C PHE A 327 -5.52 -0.11 7.94
N VAL A 328 -6.05 1.04 8.40
CA VAL A 328 -6.90 1.11 9.60
C VAL A 328 -8.23 0.38 9.41
N LEU A 329 -8.89 0.50 8.26
CA LEU A 329 -10.11 -0.24 7.93
C LEU A 329 -9.88 -1.77 7.97
N THR A 330 -8.70 -2.22 7.52
CA THR A 330 -8.32 -3.63 7.60
C THR A 330 -8.22 -4.10 9.06
N LEU A 331 -7.61 -3.29 9.94
CA LEU A 331 -7.55 -3.60 11.38
C LEU A 331 -8.95 -3.59 12.04
N ILE A 332 -9.80 -2.63 11.68
CA ILE A 332 -11.20 -2.56 12.14
C ILE A 332 -11.97 -3.81 11.69
N LEU A 333 -11.82 -4.21 10.42
CA LEU A 333 -12.45 -5.40 9.87
C LEU A 333 -12.03 -6.66 10.62
N LEU A 334 -10.72 -6.84 10.86
CA LEU A 334 -10.23 -7.98 11.63
C LEU A 334 -10.76 -7.95 13.07
N ARG A 335 -10.89 -6.78 13.69
CA ARG A 335 -11.46 -6.67 15.04
C ARG A 335 -12.92 -7.11 15.06
N VAL A 336 -13.72 -6.64 14.10
CA VAL A 336 -15.13 -7.01 13.95
C VAL A 336 -15.25 -8.51 13.69
N TRP A 337 -14.51 -9.03 12.71
CA TRP A 337 -14.58 -10.44 12.34
C TRP A 337 -14.14 -11.37 13.48
N THR A 338 -13.04 -11.02 14.17
CA THR A 338 -12.57 -11.79 15.34
C THR A 338 -13.62 -11.81 16.45
N ARG A 339 -14.27 -10.67 16.74
CA ARG A 339 -15.33 -10.62 17.76
C ARG A 339 -16.54 -11.45 17.40
N GLU A 340 -17.05 -11.31 16.18
CA GLU A 340 -18.20 -12.09 15.74
C GLU A 340 -17.91 -13.59 15.73
N ARG A 341 -16.67 -13.98 15.38
CA ARG A 341 -16.18 -15.36 15.52
C ARG A 341 -16.18 -15.85 16.95
N LEU A 342 -15.67 -15.06 17.90
CA LEU A 342 -15.67 -15.42 19.31
C LEU A 342 -17.09 -15.57 19.87
N VAL A 343 -18.03 -14.73 19.44
CA VAL A 343 -19.44 -14.86 19.83
C VAL A 343 -20.06 -16.13 19.22
N ALA A 344 -19.76 -16.43 17.96
CA ALA A 344 -20.24 -17.64 17.30
C ALA A 344 -19.70 -18.92 17.98
N ASP A 345 -18.39 -18.99 18.26
CA ASP A 345 -17.76 -20.12 18.95
C ASP A 345 -18.35 -20.31 20.38
N ARG A 346 -18.67 -19.21 21.08
CA ARG A 346 -19.21 -19.26 22.46
C ARG A 346 -20.63 -19.77 22.57
N ARG A 347 -21.50 -19.50 21.59
CA ARG A 347 -22.88 -20.05 21.56
C ARG A 347 -22.91 -21.59 21.51
N GLU A 348 -21.76 -22.22 21.31
CA GLU A 348 -21.62 -23.66 21.08
C GLU A 348 -20.87 -24.38 22.21
N THR A 349 -20.25 -23.64 23.12
CA THR A 349 -19.55 -24.15 24.31
C THR A 349 -20.13 -23.49 25.56
N GLU A 350 -20.75 -24.26 26.45
CA GLU A 350 -21.31 -23.82 27.75
C GLU A 350 -20.24 -23.34 28.77
N GLY A 351 -19.16 -22.69 28.31
CA GLY A 351 -18.04 -22.25 29.13
C GLY A 351 -17.90 -20.73 29.15
N GLU A 352 -18.15 -20.14 30.31
CA GLU A 352 -17.94 -18.72 30.61
C GLU A 352 -16.47 -18.32 30.62
N GLY A 353 -16.20 -17.15 30.04
CA GLY A 353 -14.93 -16.45 30.10
C GLY A 353 -14.86 -15.37 29.03
N ASP A 354 -15.02 -14.10 29.41
CA ASP A 354 -14.81 -12.98 28.51
C ASP A 354 -13.33 -12.55 28.52
N HIS A 355 -12.67 -12.66 27.37
CA HIS A 355 -11.27 -12.25 27.20
C HIS A 355 -11.17 -11.17 26.11
N PRO A 356 -11.47 -9.90 26.45
CA PRO A 356 -11.38 -8.78 25.52
C PRO A 356 -9.98 -8.58 24.90
N GLN A 357 -8.93 -9.14 25.53
CA GLN A 357 -7.52 -9.15 25.13
C GLN A 357 -7.22 -9.86 23.80
N SER A 358 -8.01 -10.88 23.47
CA SER A 358 -7.72 -11.83 22.39
C SER A 358 -7.73 -11.19 20.99
N GLY A 359 -8.71 -10.35 20.71
CA GLY A 359 -8.77 -9.64 19.43
C GLY A 359 -7.67 -8.59 19.26
N LEU A 360 -7.17 -7.99 20.34
CA LEU A 360 -6.17 -6.93 20.25
C LEU A 360 -4.77 -7.48 19.93
N ALA A 361 -4.44 -8.68 20.41
CA ALA A 361 -3.19 -9.37 20.06
C ALA A 361 -3.11 -9.65 18.55
N GLY A 362 -4.17 -10.13 17.93
CA GLY A 362 -4.22 -10.34 16.47
C GLY A 362 -4.04 -9.04 15.70
N LEU A 363 -4.71 -7.96 16.09
CA LEU A 363 -4.54 -6.64 15.48
C LEU A 363 -3.08 -6.16 15.57
N LEU A 364 -2.48 -6.30 16.76
CA LEU A 364 -1.12 -5.87 17.01
C LEU A 364 -0.12 -6.67 16.18
N VAL A 365 -0.32 -7.99 16.02
CA VAL A 365 0.54 -8.83 15.17
C VAL A 365 0.52 -8.36 13.72
N LEU A 366 -0.65 -8.07 13.13
CA LEU A 366 -0.70 -7.54 11.76
C LEU A 366 -0.03 -6.16 11.67
N ALA A 367 -0.35 -5.28 12.62
CA ALA A 367 0.19 -3.93 12.63
C ALA A 367 1.72 -3.88 12.84
N SER A 368 2.30 -4.92 13.45
CA SER A 368 3.73 -5.03 13.73
C SER A 368 4.51 -5.95 12.79
N ILE A 369 3.89 -6.44 11.71
CA ILE A 369 4.65 -7.01 10.58
C ILE A 369 5.57 -5.90 10.06
N PRO A 370 6.90 -6.04 10.05
CA PRO A 370 7.83 -4.94 9.81
C PRO A 370 7.52 -4.07 8.59
N PHE A 371 7.16 -4.69 7.46
CA PHE A 371 6.83 -3.95 6.24
C PHE A 371 5.43 -3.31 6.28
N ALA A 372 4.46 -3.85 7.03
CA ALA A 372 3.05 -3.46 6.97
C ALA A 372 2.77 -1.99 7.35
N PRO A 373 3.26 -1.44 8.48
CA PRO A 373 3.00 -0.05 8.83
C PRO A 373 3.76 0.95 7.94
N VAL A 374 4.91 0.55 7.39
CA VAL A 374 5.66 1.35 6.40
C VAL A 374 4.91 1.37 5.07
N LEU A 375 4.47 0.20 4.60
CA LEU A 375 3.65 0.05 3.39
C LEU A 375 2.33 0.82 3.48
N GLY A 376 1.68 0.81 4.66
CA GLY A 376 0.47 1.57 4.91
C GLY A 376 0.69 3.09 4.87
N ALA A 377 1.94 3.54 5.01
CA ALA A 377 2.33 4.95 4.91
C ALA A 377 2.89 5.33 3.53
N TRP A 378 2.84 4.42 2.56
CA TRP A 378 3.14 4.66 1.15
C TRP A 378 1.87 4.85 0.32
N ALA A 379 1.97 5.54 -0.82
CA ALA A 379 0.90 5.80 -1.79
C ALA A 379 0.71 4.62 -2.75
N PHE A 380 0.52 3.46 -2.14
CA PHE A 380 0.37 2.15 -2.74
C PHE A 380 -1.12 1.76 -2.74
N VAL A 381 -1.44 0.54 -3.18
CA VAL A 381 -2.84 0.07 -3.26
C VAL A 381 -3.13 -1.23 -2.51
N GLU A 382 -2.10 -1.82 -1.93
CA GLU A 382 -2.10 -3.12 -1.29
C GLU A 382 -3.15 -3.23 -0.18
N PHE A 383 -3.27 -2.23 0.71
CA PHE A 383 -4.31 -2.26 1.75
C PHE A 383 -5.71 -1.98 1.22
N GLY A 384 -5.85 -1.22 0.13
CA GLY A 384 -7.11 -1.06 -0.58
C GLY A 384 -7.64 -2.40 -1.12
N ALA A 385 -6.76 -3.15 -1.78
CA ALA A 385 -7.08 -4.49 -2.27
C ALA A 385 -7.29 -5.49 -1.12
N ALA A 386 -6.44 -5.48 -0.10
CA ALA A 386 -6.52 -6.38 1.05
C ALA A 386 -7.81 -6.18 1.86
N PHE A 387 -8.25 -4.92 2.02
CA PHE A 387 -9.55 -4.61 2.60
C PHE A 387 -10.69 -5.28 1.80
N GLY A 388 -10.69 -5.17 0.46
CA GLY A 388 -11.70 -5.82 -0.38
C GLY A 388 -11.68 -7.36 -0.27
N TRP A 389 -10.49 -7.97 -0.25
CA TRP A 389 -10.35 -9.43 -0.09
C TRP A 389 -10.92 -9.87 1.26
N LEU A 390 -10.44 -9.30 2.35
CA LEU A 390 -10.90 -9.67 3.69
C LEU A 390 -12.39 -9.34 3.90
N ALA A 391 -12.88 -8.21 3.40
CA ALA A 391 -14.28 -7.82 3.52
C ALA A 391 -15.18 -8.81 2.76
N SER A 392 -14.79 -9.22 1.56
CA SER A 392 -15.53 -10.22 0.80
C SER A 392 -15.59 -11.57 1.52
N ALA A 393 -14.49 -12.03 2.12
CA ALA A 393 -14.48 -13.25 2.93
C ALA A 393 -15.34 -13.11 4.19
N TYR A 394 -15.29 -11.97 4.87
CA TYR A 394 -16.08 -11.69 6.06
C TYR A 394 -17.59 -11.69 5.75
N PHE A 395 -18.03 -10.93 4.74
CA PHE A 395 -19.45 -10.88 4.36
C PHE A 395 -19.94 -12.23 3.80
N LEU A 396 -19.11 -12.93 3.04
CA LEU A 396 -19.44 -14.28 2.57
C LEU A 396 -19.57 -15.26 3.74
N TRP A 397 -18.64 -15.21 4.71
CA TRP A 397 -18.74 -16.00 5.92
C TRP A 397 -20.05 -15.73 6.68
N ARG A 398 -20.47 -14.47 6.80
CA ARG A 398 -21.76 -14.12 7.41
C ARG A 398 -22.94 -14.68 6.63
N ALA A 399 -22.95 -14.55 5.30
CA ALA A 399 -24.00 -15.09 4.45
C ALA A 399 -24.13 -16.61 4.63
N LEU A 400 -23.01 -17.33 4.63
CA LEU A 400 -22.97 -18.78 4.81
C LEU A 400 -23.35 -19.24 6.22
N SER A 401 -23.06 -18.42 7.24
CA SER A 401 -23.34 -18.72 8.65
C SER A 401 -24.79 -18.42 9.04
N SER A 402 -25.44 -17.48 8.35
CA SER A 402 -26.86 -17.17 8.57
C SER A 402 -27.77 -18.33 8.19
N GLU A 403 -27.50 -19.01 7.06
CA GLU A 403 -28.31 -20.14 6.59
C GLU A 403 -28.29 -21.35 7.56
N SER A 404 -27.24 -21.51 8.39
CA SER A 404 -27.15 -22.61 9.35
C SER A 404 -28.04 -22.43 10.59
N SER A 405 -28.46 -21.20 10.91
CA SER A 405 -29.35 -20.90 12.05
C SER A 405 -30.84 -21.00 11.69
N GLU A 406 -31.16 -21.23 10.41
CA GLU A 406 -32.45 -20.89 9.82
C GLU A 406 -33.43 -22.09 9.72
N LYS A 407 -33.63 -22.81 10.83
CA LYS A 407 -34.86 -23.61 11.00
C LYS A 407 -36.07 -22.73 11.40
N GLN A 408 -35.87 -21.45 11.69
CA GLN A 408 -36.94 -20.53 12.09
C GLN A 408 -36.74 -19.16 11.40
N CYS A 409 -37.56 -18.91 10.38
CA CYS A 409 -37.94 -17.58 9.87
C CYS A 409 -36.87 -16.73 9.16
N GLY A 410 -36.52 -17.08 7.92
CA GLY A 410 -35.83 -16.19 6.99
C GLY A 410 -35.33 -16.95 5.76
N GLY A 411 -35.17 -16.30 4.63
CA GLY A 411 -34.41 -16.87 3.51
C GLY A 411 -32.95 -16.43 3.57
N PRO A 412 -32.09 -16.95 2.68
CA PRO A 412 -30.67 -16.59 2.59
C PRO A 412 -30.38 -15.09 2.79
N ASP A 413 -29.35 -14.77 3.57
CA ASP A 413 -28.90 -13.39 3.81
C ASP A 413 -28.34 -12.76 2.53
N ARG A 414 -29.28 -12.23 1.74
CA ARG A 414 -29.03 -11.60 0.45
C ARG A 414 -28.19 -10.34 0.60
N LYS A 415 -28.31 -9.61 1.72
CA LYS A 415 -27.54 -8.38 1.96
C LYS A 415 -26.05 -8.69 2.07
N ASN A 416 -25.69 -9.66 2.90
CA ASN A 416 -24.29 -10.08 3.03
C ASN A 416 -23.75 -10.74 1.76
N SER A 417 -24.59 -11.43 0.99
CA SER A 417 -24.21 -11.96 -0.34
C SER A 417 -23.86 -10.85 -1.34
N ILE A 418 -24.66 -9.76 -1.37
CA ILE A 418 -24.39 -8.59 -2.22
C ILE A 418 -23.12 -7.87 -1.74
N LEU A 419 -22.98 -7.64 -0.43
CA LEU A 419 -21.81 -6.97 0.14
C LEU A 419 -20.52 -7.75 -0.11
N ALA A 420 -20.57 -9.08 -0.04
CA ALA A 420 -19.43 -9.93 -0.39
C ALA A 420 -19.01 -9.74 -1.85
N ALA A 421 -19.96 -9.76 -2.78
CA ALA A 421 -19.70 -9.58 -4.20
C ALA A 421 -19.22 -8.14 -4.53
N LEU A 422 -19.79 -7.12 -3.89
CA LEU A 422 -19.32 -5.74 -4.02
C LEU A 422 -17.89 -5.56 -3.48
N ALA A 423 -17.53 -6.23 -2.38
CA ALA A 423 -16.17 -6.22 -1.84
C ALA A 423 -15.15 -6.86 -2.80
N VAL A 424 -15.51 -7.91 -3.53
CA VAL A 424 -14.70 -8.44 -4.64
C VAL A 424 -14.65 -7.45 -5.80
N GLY A 425 -15.77 -6.80 -6.12
CA GLY A 425 -15.81 -5.74 -7.14
C GLY A 425 -14.84 -4.59 -6.82
N TRP A 426 -14.76 -4.18 -5.55
CA TRP A 426 -13.80 -3.18 -5.08
C TRP A 426 -12.37 -3.67 -5.27
N SER A 427 -12.04 -4.89 -4.83
CA SER A 427 -10.67 -5.38 -4.98
C SER A 427 -10.25 -5.60 -6.44
N LEU A 428 -11.17 -6.00 -7.32
CA LEU A 428 -10.93 -6.08 -8.76
C LEU A 428 -10.70 -4.71 -9.40
N ALA A 429 -11.48 -3.70 -8.98
CA ALA A 429 -11.29 -2.33 -9.42
C ALA A 429 -9.94 -1.76 -8.95
N VAL A 430 -9.35 -2.29 -7.87
CA VAL A 430 -8.03 -1.87 -7.38
C VAL A 430 -6.87 -2.64 -8.03
N LYS A 431 -7.00 -3.95 -8.26
CA LYS A 431 -5.88 -4.77 -8.80
C LYS A 431 -6.37 -6.04 -9.48
N TYR A 432 -5.83 -6.36 -10.65
CA TYR A 432 -6.15 -7.60 -11.38
C TYR A 432 -5.79 -8.89 -10.62
N THR A 433 -4.86 -8.85 -9.67
CA THR A 433 -4.55 -10.02 -8.82
C THR A 433 -5.78 -10.53 -8.05
N SER A 434 -6.78 -9.67 -7.85
CA SER A 434 -8.07 -10.03 -7.26
C SER A 434 -8.91 -10.98 -8.12
N LEU A 435 -8.59 -11.20 -9.40
CA LEU A 435 -9.23 -12.22 -10.24
C LEU A 435 -9.03 -13.63 -9.67
N ALA A 436 -7.81 -13.92 -9.19
CA ALA A 436 -7.50 -15.20 -8.57
C ALA A 436 -8.27 -15.40 -7.25
N TRP A 437 -8.42 -14.31 -6.47
CA TRP A 437 -9.24 -14.29 -5.27
C TRP A 437 -10.73 -14.51 -5.58
N TRP A 438 -11.25 -13.85 -6.61
CA TRP A 438 -12.62 -14.03 -7.08
C TRP A 438 -12.90 -15.48 -7.49
N ALA A 439 -11.98 -16.08 -8.27
CA ALA A 439 -12.05 -17.49 -8.65
C ALA A 439 -12.06 -18.42 -7.42
N LEU A 440 -11.22 -18.17 -6.42
CA LEU A 440 -11.20 -18.93 -5.17
C LEU A 440 -12.56 -18.88 -4.46
N LEU A 441 -13.19 -17.70 -4.33
CA LEU A 441 -14.50 -17.57 -3.69
C LEU A 441 -15.61 -18.27 -4.49
N LEU A 442 -15.55 -18.24 -5.83
CA LEU A 442 -16.47 -18.99 -6.68
C LEU A 442 -16.30 -20.50 -6.50
N LEU A 443 -15.07 -21.00 -6.40
CA LEU A 443 -14.80 -22.42 -6.13
C LEU A 443 -15.34 -22.84 -4.75
N VAL A 444 -15.16 -22.01 -3.72
CA VAL A 444 -15.73 -22.27 -2.40
C VAL A 444 -17.27 -22.29 -2.45
N LEU A 445 -17.89 -21.33 -3.13
CA LEU A 445 -19.34 -21.31 -3.32
C LEU A 445 -19.85 -22.50 -4.14
N LEU A 446 -19.08 -22.96 -5.12
CA LEU A 446 -19.39 -24.14 -5.92
C LEU A 446 -19.34 -25.39 -5.04
N ALA A 447 -18.28 -25.57 -4.26
CA ALA A 447 -18.13 -26.68 -3.32
C ALA A 447 -19.31 -26.71 -2.32
N VAL A 448 -19.65 -25.56 -1.72
CA VAL A 448 -20.81 -25.43 -0.83
C VAL A 448 -22.12 -25.78 -1.55
N SER A 449 -22.30 -25.29 -2.78
CA SER A 449 -23.53 -25.53 -3.56
C SER A 449 -23.69 -26.99 -3.97
N LEU A 450 -22.60 -27.64 -4.38
CA LEU A 450 -22.56 -29.07 -4.73
C LEU A 450 -22.87 -29.92 -3.51
N GLN A 451 -22.26 -29.60 -2.37
CA GLN A 451 -22.49 -30.33 -1.14
C GLN A 451 -23.92 -30.18 -0.63
N ARG A 452 -24.52 -28.99 -0.75
CA ARG A 452 -25.91 -28.72 -0.38
C ARG A 452 -26.90 -29.17 -1.45
N ARG A 453 -26.44 -29.61 -2.62
CA ARG A 453 -27.24 -29.93 -3.81
C ARG A 453 -28.20 -28.79 -4.21
N ARG A 454 -27.79 -27.54 -4.00
CA ARG A 454 -28.53 -26.32 -4.31
C ARG A 454 -27.57 -25.17 -4.56
N LEU A 455 -27.82 -24.37 -5.59
CA LEU A 455 -27.05 -23.14 -5.84
C LEU A 455 -27.28 -22.13 -4.71
N HIS A 456 -26.22 -21.74 -4.02
CA HIS A 456 -26.27 -20.69 -3.03
C HIS A 456 -26.50 -19.32 -3.71
N PRO A 457 -27.42 -18.45 -3.24
CA PRO A 457 -27.73 -17.18 -3.92
C PRO A 457 -26.54 -16.23 -4.07
N ALA A 458 -25.56 -16.33 -3.16
CA ALA A 458 -24.31 -15.58 -3.30
C ALA A 458 -23.55 -15.92 -4.59
N MET A 459 -23.71 -17.11 -5.17
CA MET A 459 -23.11 -17.48 -6.46
C MET A 459 -23.54 -16.51 -7.57
N ILE A 460 -24.84 -16.19 -7.65
CA ILE A 460 -25.37 -15.28 -8.68
C ILE A 460 -24.82 -13.87 -8.46
N CYS A 461 -24.83 -13.40 -7.21
CA CYS A 461 -24.27 -12.09 -6.87
C CYS A 461 -22.77 -12.02 -7.25
N MET A 462 -22.03 -13.08 -6.93
CA MET A 462 -20.59 -13.20 -7.16
C MET A 462 -20.26 -13.30 -8.66
N LEU A 463 -21.14 -13.83 -9.51
CA LEU A 463 -20.91 -13.86 -10.95
C LEU A 463 -21.15 -12.51 -11.65
N ILE A 464 -22.10 -11.71 -11.16
CA ILE A 464 -22.56 -10.49 -11.85
C ILE A 464 -21.92 -9.23 -11.30
N LEU A 465 -22.02 -9.00 -9.98
CA LEU A 465 -21.69 -7.71 -9.38
C LEU A 465 -20.20 -7.32 -9.49
N PRO A 466 -19.23 -8.24 -9.29
CA PRO A 466 -17.83 -7.87 -9.43
C PRO A 466 -17.48 -7.40 -10.85
N GLY A 467 -18.05 -8.07 -11.86
CA GLY A 467 -17.90 -7.69 -13.27
C GLY A 467 -18.47 -6.29 -13.57
N LEU A 468 -19.63 -5.96 -13.00
CA LEU A 468 -20.21 -4.61 -13.14
C LEU A 468 -19.34 -3.54 -12.49
N CYS A 469 -18.77 -3.82 -11.32
CA CYS A 469 -17.88 -2.86 -10.63
C CYS A 469 -16.63 -2.53 -11.45
N VAL A 470 -16.00 -3.51 -12.10
CA VAL A 470 -14.78 -3.29 -12.90
C VAL A 470 -15.07 -2.88 -14.34
N SER A 471 -16.31 -3.01 -14.81
CA SER A 471 -16.69 -2.73 -16.21
C SER A 471 -16.31 -1.34 -16.73
N PRO A 472 -16.31 -0.23 -15.97
CA PRO A 472 -15.90 1.07 -16.50
C PRO A 472 -14.47 1.06 -17.05
N TRP A 473 -13.54 0.40 -16.36
CA TRP A 473 -12.14 0.25 -16.80
C TRP A 473 -12.02 -0.70 -17.98
N LEU A 474 -12.71 -1.84 -17.94
CA LEU A 474 -12.67 -2.82 -19.04
C LEU A 474 -13.20 -2.23 -20.35
N LEU A 475 -14.29 -1.45 -20.27
CA LEU A 475 -14.86 -0.77 -21.43
C LEU A 475 -13.93 0.32 -21.97
N HIS A 476 -13.30 1.10 -21.07
CA HIS A 476 -12.31 2.09 -21.46
C HIS A 476 -11.12 1.44 -22.18
N ASN A 477 -10.58 0.35 -21.63
CA ASN A 477 -9.46 -0.37 -22.24
C ASN A 477 -9.83 -1.00 -23.58
N ALA A 478 -11.02 -1.60 -23.70
CA ALA A 478 -11.50 -2.13 -24.96
C ALA A 478 -11.61 -1.05 -26.03
N TRP A 479 -12.03 0.16 -25.64
CA TRP A 479 -12.12 1.31 -26.55
C TRP A 479 -10.75 1.84 -26.97
N THR A 480 -9.80 1.99 -26.04
CA THR A 480 -8.51 2.62 -26.29
C THR A 480 -7.50 1.68 -26.93
N THR A 481 -7.47 0.41 -26.51
CA THR A 481 -6.44 -0.55 -26.92
C THR A 481 -6.97 -1.70 -27.77
N GLY A 482 -8.30 -1.84 -27.90
CA GLY A 482 -8.94 -3.05 -28.46
C GLY A 482 -8.99 -4.23 -27.49
N ASN A 483 -8.32 -4.14 -26.33
CA ASN A 483 -8.23 -5.21 -25.34
C ASN A 483 -8.87 -4.79 -24.00
N PRO A 484 -10.01 -5.40 -23.60
CA PRO A 484 -10.65 -5.07 -22.31
C PRO A 484 -9.77 -5.34 -21.09
N PHE A 485 -8.82 -6.27 -21.19
CA PHE A 485 -7.95 -6.69 -20.09
C PHE A 485 -6.53 -6.13 -20.20
N ALA A 486 -6.31 -5.12 -21.05
CA ALA A 486 -4.99 -4.51 -21.25
C ALA A 486 -4.32 -4.14 -19.90
N PRO A 487 -2.99 -4.31 -19.80
CA PRO A 487 -2.08 -4.87 -20.80
C PRO A 487 -2.00 -6.41 -20.76
N LEU A 488 -2.85 -7.08 -19.97
CA LEU A 488 -2.91 -8.54 -19.88
C LEU A 488 -3.70 -9.14 -21.05
N LEU A 489 -3.54 -10.45 -21.29
CA LEU A 489 -4.23 -11.17 -22.39
C LEU A 489 -3.95 -10.59 -23.79
N SER A 490 -2.80 -9.94 -23.98
CA SER A 490 -2.40 -9.36 -25.27
C SER A 490 -2.30 -10.39 -26.40
N SER A 491 -2.06 -11.66 -26.08
CA SER A 491 -2.06 -12.77 -27.05
C SER A 491 -3.46 -13.11 -27.60
N VAL A 492 -4.53 -12.72 -26.91
CA VAL A 492 -5.92 -13.03 -27.28
C VAL A 492 -6.56 -11.84 -28.00
N PHE A 493 -6.39 -10.63 -27.46
CA PHE A 493 -7.07 -9.43 -27.95
C PHE A 493 -6.15 -8.45 -28.69
N GLY A 494 -4.83 -8.67 -28.72
CA GLY A 494 -3.87 -7.61 -29.02
C GLY A 494 -3.77 -6.60 -27.88
N GLY A 495 -3.21 -5.41 -28.12
CA GLY A 495 -3.22 -4.27 -27.18
C GLY A 495 -2.60 -4.56 -25.80
N GLY A 496 -1.36 -4.13 -25.59
CA GLY A 496 -0.63 -4.31 -24.33
C GLY A 496 0.82 -4.72 -24.58
N PHE A 497 1.39 -5.50 -23.67
CA PHE A 497 2.79 -5.92 -23.77
C PHE A 497 3.06 -6.72 -25.05
N ASP A 498 4.12 -6.35 -25.75
CA ASP A 498 4.70 -7.17 -26.81
C ASP A 498 5.26 -8.49 -26.23
N PRO A 499 5.52 -9.52 -27.07
CA PRO A 499 5.98 -10.81 -26.59
C PRO A 499 7.26 -10.77 -25.74
N VAL A 500 8.24 -9.93 -26.09
CA VAL A 500 9.51 -9.80 -25.36
C VAL A 500 9.27 -9.07 -24.03
N GLN A 501 8.50 -7.98 -24.04
CA GLN A 501 8.09 -7.27 -22.83
C GLN A 501 7.35 -8.19 -21.87
N LYS A 502 6.42 -9.00 -22.36
CA LYS A 502 5.67 -9.97 -21.56
C LYS A 502 6.60 -11.02 -20.96
N ALA A 503 7.53 -11.57 -21.76
CA ALA A 503 8.51 -12.54 -21.27
C ALA A 503 9.41 -11.93 -20.19
N PHE A 504 9.86 -10.69 -20.37
CA PHE A 504 10.63 -9.94 -19.37
C PHE A 504 9.83 -9.69 -18.09
N TYR A 505 8.57 -9.25 -18.20
CA TYR A 505 7.67 -9.08 -17.07
C TYR A 505 7.48 -10.39 -16.28
N ASP A 506 7.19 -11.50 -16.96
CA ASP A 506 6.96 -12.80 -16.33
C ASP A 506 8.22 -13.35 -15.64
N TRP A 507 9.39 -13.16 -16.26
CA TRP A 507 10.68 -13.54 -15.67
C TRP A 507 11.01 -12.67 -14.45
N HIS A 508 10.90 -11.35 -14.56
CA HIS A 508 11.16 -10.42 -13.46
C HIS A 508 10.19 -10.60 -12.28
N ALA A 509 8.91 -10.87 -12.57
CA ALA A 509 7.94 -11.27 -11.55
C ALA A 509 8.36 -12.58 -10.86
N GLY A 510 8.91 -13.54 -11.60
CA GLY A 510 9.37 -14.82 -11.09
C GLY A 510 10.69 -14.79 -10.31
N MET A 511 11.46 -13.70 -10.34
CA MET A 511 12.65 -13.56 -9.48
C MET A 511 12.28 -13.49 -8.00
N LYS A 512 11.06 -13.06 -7.68
CA LYS A 512 10.60 -12.85 -6.31
C LYS A 512 10.34 -14.18 -5.63
N GLY A 513 10.99 -14.38 -4.48
CA GLY A 513 10.92 -15.62 -3.70
C GLY A 513 11.36 -16.86 -4.46
N ASP A 514 12.33 -16.71 -5.38
CA ASP A 514 12.88 -17.79 -6.21
C ASP A 514 11.80 -18.54 -7.02
N LEU A 515 10.73 -17.87 -7.47
CA LEU A 515 9.63 -18.54 -8.17
C LEU A 515 10.06 -19.15 -9.52
N ASN A 516 10.98 -18.52 -10.24
CA ASN A 516 11.56 -19.06 -11.47
C ASN A 516 12.29 -20.39 -11.21
N LEU A 517 13.05 -20.47 -10.11
CA LEU A 517 13.66 -21.71 -9.66
C LEU A 517 12.59 -22.73 -9.26
N PHE A 518 11.59 -22.34 -8.46
CA PHE A 518 10.50 -23.20 -8.03
C PHE A 518 9.80 -23.92 -9.18
N ARG A 519 9.52 -23.22 -10.29
CA ARG A 519 8.85 -23.81 -11.47
C ARG A 519 9.59 -25.01 -12.03
N ARG A 520 10.92 -25.11 -11.83
CA ARG A 520 11.80 -26.16 -12.35
C ARG A 520 12.07 -27.30 -11.39
N LEU A 521 11.81 -27.10 -10.11
CA LEU A 521 12.09 -28.12 -9.09
C LEU A 521 11.30 -29.41 -9.36
N PRO A 522 11.85 -30.59 -9.04
CA PRO A 522 11.08 -31.82 -9.02
C PRO A 522 9.97 -31.71 -7.97
N TRP A 523 8.92 -32.54 -8.12
CA TRP A 523 7.68 -32.40 -7.33
C TRP A 523 7.90 -32.44 -5.80
N TRP A 524 8.88 -33.22 -5.32
CA TRP A 524 9.18 -33.34 -3.88
C TRP A 524 9.91 -32.10 -3.33
N GLU A 525 10.80 -31.49 -4.13
CA GLU A 525 11.44 -30.22 -3.78
C GLU A 525 10.44 -29.07 -3.83
N LYS A 526 9.49 -29.09 -4.78
CA LYS A 526 8.35 -28.16 -4.78
C LYS A 526 7.54 -28.29 -3.50
N ALA A 527 7.24 -29.51 -3.06
CA ALA A 527 6.53 -29.73 -1.81
C ALA A 527 7.31 -29.21 -0.61
N LEU A 528 8.62 -29.45 -0.55
CA LEU A 528 9.48 -28.94 0.51
C LEU A 528 9.56 -27.41 0.50
N ASP A 529 9.70 -26.80 -0.68
CA ASP A 529 9.69 -25.36 -0.89
C ASP A 529 8.38 -24.75 -0.37
N LEU A 530 7.24 -25.33 -0.73
CA LEU A 530 5.92 -24.92 -0.24
C LEU A 530 5.74 -25.09 1.27
N VAL A 531 6.53 -25.91 1.97
CA VAL A 531 6.46 -26.00 3.44
C VAL A 531 7.40 -24.98 4.10
N LEU A 532 8.58 -24.77 3.50
CA LEU A 532 9.62 -23.89 4.04
C LEU A 532 9.46 -22.42 3.65
N LEU A 533 8.59 -22.10 2.68
CA LEU A 533 8.43 -20.75 2.13
C LEU A 533 8.17 -19.67 3.22
N PRO A 534 7.29 -19.87 4.22
CA PRO A 534 7.09 -18.89 5.30
C PRO A 534 8.36 -18.64 6.13
N PHE A 535 9.16 -19.69 6.38
CA PHE A 535 10.44 -19.56 7.07
C PHE A 535 11.44 -18.76 6.23
N ARG A 536 11.50 -19.04 4.92
CA ARG A 536 12.39 -18.29 4.02
C ARG A 536 12.01 -16.82 3.94
N ALA A 537 10.71 -16.50 3.92
CA ALA A 537 10.24 -15.12 3.89
C ALA A 537 10.54 -14.33 5.19
N VAL A 538 10.83 -15.02 6.30
CA VAL A 538 11.29 -14.40 7.55
C VAL A 538 12.80 -14.28 7.64
N PHE A 539 13.54 -15.33 7.28
CA PHE A 539 14.99 -15.39 7.48
C PHE A 539 15.83 -14.92 6.29
N PHE A 540 15.25 -14.86 5.08
CA PHE A 540 15.92 -14.44 3.84
C PHE A 540 15.13 -13.35 3.10
N PRO A 541 14.71 -12.25 3.77
CA PRO A 541 13.85 -11.23 3.18
C PRO A 541 14.43 -10.56 1.93
N GLU A 542 15.74 -10.59 1.72
CA GLU A 542 16.42 -10.10 0.52
C GLU A 542 15.99 -10.81 -0.76
N ARG A 543 15.53 -12.07 -0.66
CA ARG A 543 14.94 -12.81 -1.80
C ARG A 543 13.50 -12.40 -2.10
N PHE A 544 12.92 -11.56 -1.25
CA PHE A 544 11.51 -11.20 -1.22
C PHE A 544 11.33 -9.67 -1.24
N GLU A 545 12.10 -8.97 -2.08
CA GLU A 545 12.05 -7.50 -2.24
C GLU A 545 12.36 -6.73 -0.94
N ASN A 546 13.07 -7.36 0.02
CA ASN A 546 13.32 -6.80 1.34
C ASN A 546 12.03 -6.38 2.07
N ASN A 547 10.95 -7.17 1.92
CA ASN A 547 9.70 -7.03 2.68
C ASN A 547 9.64 -8.04 3.85
N PRO A 548 10.39 -7.82 4.96
CA PRO A 548 10.49 -8.80 6.03
C PRO A 548 9.14 -9.02 6.74
N LEU A 549 8.70 -10.27 6.78
CA LEU A 549 7.52 -10.71 7.54
C LEU A 549 7.72 -10.60 9.05
N GLY A 550 8.98 -10.73 9.49
CA GLY A 550 9.38 -10.75 10.89
C GLY A 550 8.96 -12.02 11.63
N GLY A 551 9.65 -12.32 12.74
CA GLY A 551 9.54 -13.63 13.41
C GLY A 551 8.26 -13.85 14.22
N LEU A 552 7.55 -12.79 14.61
CA LEU A 552 6.41 -12.89 15.53
C LEU A 552 5.24 -13.72 14.95
N LEU A 553 4.96 -13.57 13.65
CA LEU A 553 3.86 -14.28 12.99
C LEU A 553 4.14 -15.80 12.93
N LEU A 554 5.40 -16.20 12.67
CA LEU A 554 5.82 -17.61 12.71
C LEU A 554 5.81 -18.15 14.14
N ALA A 555 6.32 -17.39 15.11
CA ALA A 555 6.37 -17.82 16.51
C ALA A 555 4.96 -18.07 17.10
N LEU A 556 3.97 -17.31 16.65
CA LEU A 556 2.57 -17.44 17.06
C LEU A 556 1.74 -18.30 16.11
N PHE A 557 2.33 -18.88 15.06
CA PHE A 557 1.61 -19.75 14.13
C PHE A 557 0.89 -20.93 14.81
N PRO A 558 1.45 -21.60 15.84
CA PRO A 558 0.70 -22.61 16.59
C PRO A 558 -0.56 -22.06 17.26
N ALA A 559 -0.55 -20.81 17.75
CA ALA A 559 -1.75 -20.16 18.26
C ALA A 559 -2.75 -19.88 17.12
N ALA A 560 -2.28 -19.54 15.92
CA ALA A 560 -3.13 -19.42 14.74
C ALA A 560 -3.84 -20.74 14.41
N LEU A 561 -3.09 -21.86 14.45
CA LEU A 561 -3.63 -23.19 14.29
C LEU A 561 -4.65 -23.49 15.39
N LEU A 562 -4.35 -23.26 16.66
CA LEU A 562 -5.29 -23.45 17.78
C LEU A 562 -6.57 -22.61 17.65
N GLY A 563 -6.45 -21.38 17.17
CA GLY A 563 -7.58 -20.52 16.84
C GLY A 563 -8.45 -21.11 15.74
N GLY A 564 -7.82 -21.73 14.75
CA GLY A 564 -8.45 -22.49 13.66
C GLY A 564 -8.86 -23.92 14.01
N THR A 565 -8.35 -24.54 15.08
CA THR A 565 -8.55 -25.97 15.41
C THR A 565 -9.61 -26.24 16.46
N ALA A 566 -10.59 -25.36 16.63
CA ALA A 566 -11.87 -25.81 17.17
C ALA A 566 -12.53 -26.76 16.15
N ARG A 567 -12.08 -28.03 16.18
CA ARG A 567 -12.49 -29.26 15.48
C ARG A 567 -12.04 -29.42 14.01
N PHE A 568 -10.76 -29.78 13.82
CA PHE A 568 -10.26 -30.42 12.57
C PHE A 568 -10.74 -31.87 12.37
N ALA A 569 -11.45 -32.45 13.35
CA ALA A 569 -11.92 -33.84 13.30
C ALA A 569 -13.26 -34.02 12.57
N ASP A 570 -13.94 -32.94 12.22
CA ASP A 570 -15.17 -32.98 11.43
C ASP A 570 -14.85 -32.75 9.93
N PRO A 571 -15.59 -33.36 8.98
CA PRO A 571 -15.36 -33.14 7.54
C PRO A 571 -15.32 -31.63 7.20
N PRO A 572 -14.62 -31.17 6.15
CA PRO A 572 -14.35 -29.74 5.89
C PRO A 572 -15.59 -28.84 5.76
N PHE A 573 -16.77 -29.45 5.69
CA PHE A 573 -18.06 -28.77 5.64
C PHE A 573 -19.16 -29.59 6.36
N PRO A 574 -19.18 -29.78 7.69
CA PRO A 574 -20.34 -30.39 8.33
C PRO A 574 -21.50 -29.38 8.23
N ARG A 575 -22.72 -29.83 8.54
CA ARG A 575 -23.94 -28.99 8.60
C ARG A 575 -23.83 -27.77 9.54
N SER A 576 -22.70 -27.58 10.24
CA SER A 576 -22.38 -26.44 11.09
C SER A 576 -20.90 -26.03 10.97
N ARG A 577 -20.67 -24.74 10.71
CA ARG A 577 -19.55 -23.86 11.16
C ARG A 577 -18.43 -23.49 10.18
N GLY A 578 -18.22 -22.18 10.05
CA GLY A 578 -17.32 -21.49 9.12
C GLY A 578 -15.81 -21.51 9.43
N VAL A 579 -15.33 -22.50 10.18
CA VAL A 579 -13.90 -22.70 10.47
C VAL A 579 -13.19 -23.33 9.26
N GLY A 580 -13.78 -24.36 8.65
CA GLY A 580 -13.30 -24.96 7.39
C GLY A 580 -13.25 -23.94 6.25
N PHE A 581 -14.18 -22.98 6.21
CA PHE A 581 -14.17 -21.88 5.24
C PHE A 581 -12.90 -21.03 5.38
N VAL A 582 -12.54 -20.57 6.58
CA VAL A 582 -11.36 -19.69 6.74
C VAL A 582 -10.05 -20.42 6.57
N ALA A 583 -9.97 -21.68 6.98
CA ALA A 583 -8.81 -22.51 6.66
C ALA A 583 -8.67 -22.72 5.15
N ALA A 584 -9.77 -23.02 4.44
CA ALA A 584 -9.75 -23.20 2.98
C ALA A 584 -9.36 -21.91 2.25
N ILE A 585 -9.87 -20.76 2.71
CA ILE A 585 -9.52 -19.45 2.18
C ILE A 585 -8.04 -19.13 2.45
N ALA A 586 -7.54 -19.33 3.67
CA ALA A 586 -6.15 -19.12 4.01
C ALA A 586 -5.22 -20.00 3.16
N ALA A 587 -5.54 -21.29 3.03
CA ALA A 587 -4.81 -22.23 2.18
C ALA A 587 -4.86 -21.80 0.71
N GLY A 588 -6.01 -21.35 0.22
CA GLY A 588 -6.17 -20.83 -1.14
C GLY A 588 -5.27 -19.61 -1.39
N VAL A 589 -5.30 -18.60 -0.51
CA VAL A 589 -4.42 -17.41 -0.63
C VAL A 589 -2.95 -17.79 -0.53
N TYR A 590 -2.61 -18.71 0.38
CA TYR A 590 -1.26 -19.23 0.50
C TYR A 590 -0.77 -19.86 -0.80
N LEU A 591 -1.57 -20.74 -1.40
CA LEU A 591 -1.24 -21.37 -2.67
C LEU A 591 -1.17 -20.35 -3.81
N LEU A 592 -2.07 -19.37 -3.85
CA LEU A 592 -2.00 -18.28 -4.83
C LEU A 592 -0.67 -17.53 -4.71
N TRP A 593 -0.30 -17.09 -3.51
CA TRP A 593 0.97 -16.42 -3.25
C TRP A 593 2.18 -17.30 -3.60
N ALA A 594 2.19 -18.54 -3.12
CA ALA A 594 3.30 -19.47 -3.27
C ALA A 594 3.52 -19.95 -4.72
N LEU A 595 2.47 -19.95 -5.55
CA LEU A 595 2.55 -20.44 -6.93
C LEU A 595 2.64 -19.31 -7.98
N THR A 596 2.36 -18.05 -7.61
CA THR A 596 2.25 -16.95 -8.61
C THR A 596 3.22 -15.78 -8.41
N TYR A 597 3.24 -15.13 -7.25
CA TYR A 597 4.06 -13.94 -7.01
C TYR A 597 4.41 -13.88 -5.52
N ARG A 598 5.65 -14.25 -5.18
CA ARG A 598 6.03 -14.60 -3.80
C ARG A 598 6.46 -13.43 -2.93
N ASP A 599 6.22 -12.19 -3.33
CA ASP A 599 6.46 -11.02 -2.46
C ASP A 599 5.48 -11.03 -1.26
N PRO A 600 5.94 -10.99 0.00
CA PRO A 600 5.09 -11.02 1.19
C PRO A 600 3.99 -9.96 1.22
N ARG A 601 4.19 -8.79 0.58
CA ARG A 601 3.14 -7.74 0.53
C ARG A 601 1.88 -8.18 -0.23
N PHE A 602 2.01 -9.12 -1.19
CA PHE A 602 0.87 -9.65 -1.96
C PHE A 602 0.06 -10.69 -1.18
N ALA A 603 0.58 -11.18 -0.05
CA ALA A 603 -0.09 -12.11 0.86
C ALA A 603 -0.69 -11.42 2.09
N LEU A 604 -0.83 -10.08 2.11
CA LEU A 604 -1.45 -9.34 3.21
C LEU A 604 -2.79 -9.93 3.71
N PRO A 605 -3.72 -10.38 2.84
CA PRO A 605 -4.95 -11.02 3.31
C PRO A 605 -4.70 -12.32 4.07
N LEU A 606 -3.72 -13.12 3.66
CA LEU A 606 -3.30 -14.31 4.41
C LEU A 606 -2.78 -13.91 5.80
N TRP A 607 -1.92 -12.90 5.88
CA TRP A 607 -1.38 -12.42 7.15
C TRP A 607 -2.46 -11.89 8.07
N GLY A 608 -3.47 -11.20 7.53
CA GLY A 608 -4.65 -10.76 8.28
C GLY A 608 -5.47 -11.93 8.83
N ILE A 609 -5.68 -12.99 8.04
CA ILE A 609 -6.39 -14.20 8.49
C ILE A 609 -5.59 -14.93 9.58
N LEU A 610 -4.28 -15.09 9.40
CA LEU A 610 -3.42 -15.72 10.41
C LEU A 610 -3.38 -14.90 11.70
N ALA A 611 -3.31 -13.56 11.60
CA ALA A 611 -3.36 -12.65 12.73
C ALA A 611 -4.69 -12.76 13.50
N MET A 612 -5.83 -12.86 12.80
CA MET A 612 -7.12 -13.18 13.41
C MET A 612 -7.08 -14.55 14.10
N GLY A 613 -6.53 -15.58 13.44
CA GLY A 613 -6.37 -16.91 14.02
C GLY A 613 -5.55 -16.89 15.32
N ILE A 614 -4.45 -16.13 15.35
CA ILE A 614 -3.63 -15.93 16.55
C ILE A 614 -4.48 -15.32 17.66
N GLY A 615 -5.24 -14.27 17.36
CA GLY A 615 -6.15 -13.66 18.32
C GLY A 615 -7.15 -14.66 18.90
N LEU A 616 -7.80 -15.45 18.02
CA LEU A 616 -8.76 -16.50 18.41
C LEU A 616 -8.10 -17.61 19.25
N GLY A 617 -6.89 -18.06 18.91
CA GLY A 617 -6.19 -19.10 19.63
C GLY A 617 -5.74 -18.66 21.02
N LEU A 618 -5.28 -17.40 21.14
CA LEU A 618 -4.91 -16.83 22.43
C LEU A 618 -6.13 -16.67 23.36
N SER A 619 -7.35 -16.44 22.85
CA SER A 619 -8.58 -16.52 23.65
C SER A 619 -8.96 -17.92 24.11
N LYS A 620 -8.56 -18.95 23.36
CA LYS A 620 -8.93 -20.35 23.64
C LYS A 620 -8.06 -21.00 24.71
N GLN A 621 -7.08 -20.29 25.27
CA GLN A 621 -6.29 -20.80 26.39
C GLN A 621 -7.22 -21.12 27.57
N ALA A 622 -7.17 -22.39 27.99
CA ALA A 622 -8.17 -23.03 28.84
C ALA A 622 -8.36 -22.34 30.20
N PRO A 623 -9.58 -22.35 30.77
CA PRO A 623 -9.76 -22.09 32.19
C PRO A 623 -9.05 -23.22 32.94
N ALA A 624 -7.89 -22.91 33.47
CA ALA A 624 -7.17 -23.89 34.24
C ALA A 624 -7.88 -24.15 35.56
N ARG A 625 -8.40 -25.37 35.67
CA ARG A 625 -8.73 -25.99 36.95
C ARG A 625 -7.51 -26.05 37.89
N GLU A 626 -6.29 -25.87 37.37
CA GLU A 626 -5.05 -25.89 38.15
C GLU A 626 -4.30 -24.53 38.09
N SER A 627 -4.23 -23.87 39.26
CA SER A 627 -3.53 -22.60 39.53
C SER A 627 -3.88 -21.39 38.64
N PRO A 628 -4.90 -20.58 39.04
CA PRO A 628 -5.23 -19.30 38.41
C PRO A 628 -4.08 -18.29 38.37
N ARG A 629 -3.15 -18.35 39.33
CA ARG A 629 -1.99 -17.45 39.42
C ARG A 629 -0.98 -17.72 38.31
N PHE A 630 -0.68 -18.99 38.04
CA PHE A 630 0.25 -19.36 36.97
C PHE A 630 -0.25 -18.86 35.61
N HIS A 631 -1.53 -19.08 35.30
CA HIS A 631 -2.16 -18.63 34.06
C HIS A 631 -2.14 -17.11 33.91
N HIS A 632 -2.41 -16.38 35.00
CA HIS A 632 -2.30 -14.92 34.99
C HIS A 632 -0.86 -14.46 34.70
N HIS A 633 0.15 -15.05 35.33
CA HIS A 633 1.56 -14.71 35.09
C HIS A 633 2.02 -15.10 33.68
N ALA A 634 1.64 -16.28 33.17
CA ALA A 634 1.98 -16.74 31.83
C ALA A 634 1.35 -15.86 30.75
N SER A 635 0.05 -15.55 30.86
CA SER A 635 -0.65 -14.62 29.97
C SER A 635 -0.06 -13.20 30.02
N SER A 636 0.31 -12.74 31.21
CA SER A 636 1.00 -11.46 31.40
C SER A 636 2.37 -11.43 30.74
N PHE A 637 3.16 -12.48 30.90
CA PHE A 637 4.47 -12.63 30.26
C PHE A 637 4.35 -12.68 28.75
N LEU A 638 3.40 -13.46 28.22
CA LEU A 638 3.13 -13.54 26.78
C LEU A 638 2.66 -12.20 26.21
N SER A 639 1.79 -11.48 26.92
CA SER A 639 1.34 -10.14 26.52
C SER A 639 2.49 -9.14 26.47
N LEU A 640 3.38 -9.18 27.47
CA LEU A 640 4.58 -8.36 27.50
C LEU A 640 5.55 -8.73 26.36
N LEU A 641 5.72 -10.02 26.07
CA LEU A 641 6.54 -10.49 24.96
C LEU A 641 5.99 -10.01 23.61
N ILE A 642 4.69 -10.18 23.36
CA ILE A 642 4.02 -9.69 22.14
C ILE A 642 4.20 -8.17 22.01
N PHE A 643 4.02 -7.43 23.11
CA PHE A 643 4.22 -5.98 23.14
C PHE A 643 5.66 -5.59 22.76
N LEU A 644 6.66 -6.14 23.46
CA LEU A 644 8.07 -5.80 23.24
C LEU A 644 8.54 -6.20 21.83
N TRP A 645 8.18 -7.41 21.39
CA TRP A 645 8.56 -7.89 20.07
C TRP A 645 7.89 -7.07 18.96
N SER A 646 6.62 -6.67 19.13
CA SER A 646 5.93 -5.81 18.16
C SER A 646 6.63 -4.47 17.96
N LEU A 647 7.12 -3.84 19.04
CA LEU A 647 7.88 -2.59 18.93
C LEU A 647 9.24 -2.81 18.28
N MET A 648 9.94 -3.91 18.61
CA MET A 648 11.24 -4.25 18.02
C MET A 648 11.14 -4.51 16.51
N GLN A 649 10.06 -5.15 16.04
CA GLN A 649 9.82 -5.42 14.62
C GLN A 649 9.56 -4.14 13.81
N CYS A 650 9.11 -3.07 14.47
CA CYS A 650 8.86 -1.77 13.86
C CYS A 650 10.06 -0.80 14.00
N GLU A 651 11.27 -1.31 14.26
CA GLU A 651 12.47 -0.46 14.41
C GLU A 651 12.67 0.48 13.21
N GLU A 652 12.54 -0.02 11.99
CA GLU A 652 12.70 0.78 10.77
C GLU A 652 11.67 1.92 10.68
N LEU A 653 10.41 1.63 11.03
CA LEU A 653 9.35 2.64 11.09
C LEU A 653 9.74 3.78 12.05
N PHE A 654 10.15 3.44 13.27
CA PHE A 654 10.53 4.44 14.27
C PHE A 654 11.83 5.18 13.88
N SER A 655 12.82 4.48 13.31
CA SER A 655 14.04 5.12 12.81
C SER A 655 13.73 6.18 11.74
N ARG A 656 12.82 5.88 10.80
CA ARG A 656 12.39 6.85 9.77
C ARG A 656 11.69 8.06 10.38
N VAL A 657 10.79 7.87 11.34
CA VAL A 657 10.12 8.99 12.03
C VAL A 657 11.13 9.89 12.73
N GLY A 658 12.10 9.32 13.47
CA GLY A 658 13.13 10.12 14.13
C GLY A 658 14.04 10.85 13.14
N ARG A 659 14.53 10.13 12.13
CA ARG A 659 15.42 10.65 11.08
C ARG A 659 14.78 11.78 10.27
N PHE A 660 13.48 11.71 10.00
CA PHE A 660 12.74 12.69 9.17
C PHE A 660 11.83 13.62 9.95
N SER A 661 12.01 13.69 11.27
CA SER A 661 11.28 14.58 12.19
C SER A 661 11.16 16.03 11.68
N SER A 662 12.26 16.60 11.16
CA SER A 662 12.26 17.96 10.62
C SER A 662 11.35 18.17 9.41
N ALA A 663 11.23 17.16 8.53
CA ALA A 663 10.33 17.20 7.38
C ALA A 663 8.87 16.95 7.80
N ILE A 664 8.64 16.03 8.75
CA ILE A 664 7.30 15.76 9.31
C ILE A 664 6.69 17.04 9.91
N LEU A 665 7.51 17.80 10.66
CA LEU A 665 7.14 19.06 11.31
C LEU A 665 7.19 20.28 10.37
N LEU A 666 7.51 20.11 9.09
CA LEU A 666 7.73 21.20 8.13
C LEU A 666 8.73 22.26 8.62
N ARG A 667 9.76 21.88 9.39
CA ARG A 667 10.88 22.80 9.74
C ARG A 667 11.88 22.97 8.61
N LYS A 668 11.82 22.08 7.62
CA LYS A 668 12.60 22.13 6.37
C LYS A 668 11.64 22.01 5.18
N THR A 669 12.08 22.53 4.04
CA THR A 669 11.31 22.45 2.80
C THR A 669 11.20 21.00 2.32
N PRO A 670 10.15 20.69 1.52
CA PRO A 670 10.05 19.45 0.75
C PRO A 670 11.32 19.03 0.03
N ASP A 671 11.92 19.97 -0.71
CA ASP A 671 13.12 19.72 -1.50
C ASP A 671 14.31 19.35 -0.62
N ALA A 672 14.42 19.90 0.60
CA ALA A 672 15.46 19.53 1.54
C ALA A 672 15.34 18.08 2.04
N TYR A 673 14.14 17.50 1.98
CA TYR A 673 13.94 16.06 2.22
C TYR A 673 14.22 15.25 0.96
N LEU A 674 13.67 15.65 -0.19
CA LEU A 674 13.76 14.88 -1.43
C LEU A 674 15.18 14.80 -1.99
N THR A 675 15.93 15.91 -1.93
CA THR A 675 17.30 16.01 -2.48
C THR A 675 18.37 15.35 -1.62
N ARG A 676 17.99 14.67 -0.54
CA ARG A 676 18.92 13.89 0.27
C ARG A 676 19.51 12.74 -0.55
N PRO A 677 20.79 12.36 -0.32
CA PRO A 677 21.40 11.22 -1.02
C PRO A 677 20.68 9.89 -0.81
N ASP A 678 19.99 9.71 0.33
CA ASP A 678 19.21 8.50 0.65
C ASP A 678 17.74 8.56 0.22
N ARG A 679 17.37 9.53 -0.65
CA ARG A 679 16.01 9.74 -1.17
C ARG A 679 16.03 9.80 -2.69
N ILE A 680 15.74 10.97 -3.26
CA ILE A 680 15.61 11.20 -4.71
C ILE A 680 16.43 12.44 -5.06
N PRO A 681 17.77 12.33 -4.99
CA PRO A 681 18.67 13.46 -5.27
C PRO A 681 18.40 14.09 -6.66
N GLN A 682 17.89 13.30 -7.61
CA GLN A 682 17.53 13.74 -8.96
C GLN A 682 16.45 14.82 -9.00
N VAL A 683 15.64 15.00 -7.94
CA VAL A 683 14.61 16.05 -7.88
C VAL A 683 15.23 17.44 -8.08
N ALA A 684 16.43 17.69 -7.54
CA ALA A 684 17.13 18.96 -7.75
C ALA A 684 17.33 19.24 -9.26
N THR A 685 17.78 18.22 -9.98
CA THR A 685 18.02 18.26 -11.42
C THR A 685 16.72 18.38 -12.22
N ILE A 686 15.64 17.71 -11.80
CA ILE A 686 14.31 17.86 -12.41
C ILE A 686 13.84 19.32 -12.30
N ARG A 687 13.98 19.95 -11.13
CA ARG A 687 13.59 21.35 -10.91
C ARG A 687 14.42 22.33 -11.74
N GLU A 688 15.71 22.06 -11.93
CA GLU A 688 16.56 22.85 -12.83
C GLU A 688 16.05 22.77 -14.27
N VAL A 689 15.80 21.56 -14.78
CA VAL A 689 15.31 21.35 -16.15
C VAL A 689 13.92 21.97 -16.36
N GLU A 690 12.99 21.84 -15.42
CA GLU A 690 11.66 22.47 -15.53
C GLU A 690 11.74 24.00 -15.57
N ARG A 691 12.67 24.61 -14.81
CA ARG A 691 12.94 26.06 -14.89
C ARG A 691 13.48 26.46 -16.26
N MET A 692 14.45 25.70 -16.79
CA MET A 692 14.99 25.95 -18.13
C MET A 692 13.93 25.82 -19.23
N ARG A 693 13.06 24.79 -19.14
CA ARG A 693 11.94 24.59 -20.08
C ARG A 693 10.92 25.72 -20.01
N SER A 694 10.59 26.18 -18.81
CA SER A 694 9.61 27.25 -18.59
C SER A 694 10.11 28.61 -19.09
N ALA A 695 11.42 28.86 -19.02
CA ALA A 695 12.05 30.08 -19.54
C ALA A 695 12.34 30.04 -21.05
N HIS A 696 12.00 28.97 -21.76
CA HIS A 696 12.35 28.81 -23.17
C HIS A 696 11.52 29.75 -24.07
N PRO A 697 12.13 30.58 -24.94
CA PRO A 697 11.42 31.61 -25.71
C PRO A 697 10.34 31.09 -26.67
N GLY A 698 10.49 29.86 -27.17
CA GLY A 698 9.53 29.21 -28.08
C GLY A 698 8.35 28.53 -27.38
N GLY A 699 8.18 28.73 -26.07
CA GLY A 699 7.28 27.94 -25.23
C GLY A 699 7.96 26.70 -24.67
N LYS A 700 7.26 25.96 -23.80
CA LYS A 700 7.82 24.79 -23.11
C LYS A 700 8.14 23.67 -24.11
N PRO A 701 9.43 23.32 -24.33
CA PRO A 701 9.79 22.28 -25.29
C PRO A 701 9.36 20.90 -24.79
N SER A 702 9.10 19.99 -25.73
CA SER A 702 8.81 18.58 -25.45
C SER A 702 10.03 17.91 -24.80
N LEU A 703 9.81 17.14 -23.74
CA LEU A 703 10.86 16.42 -23.02
C LEU A 703 10.63 14.91 -23.10
N LEU A 704 11.61 14.21 -23.65
CA LEU A 704 11.67 12.76 -23.70
C LEU A 704 12.57 12.23 -22.57
N LEU A 705 12.08 11.25 -21.82
CA LEU A 705 12.81 10.59 -20.73
C LEU A 705 13.40 9.25 -21.22
N LEU A 706 14.72 9.11 -21.13
CA LEU A 706 15.44 7.87 -21.39
C LEU A 706 16.08 7.36 -20.10
N GLY A 707 15.71 6.15 -19.68
CA GLY A 707 16.19 5.56 -18.42
C GLY A 707 15.57 6.18 -17.16
N GLN A 708 14.55 7.02 -17.31
CA GLN A 708 13.84 7.62 -16.18
C GLN A 708 12.35 7.28 -16.26
N GLU A 709 11.91 6.40 -15.37
CA GLU A 709 10.53 5.87 -15.33
C GLU A 709 9.67 6.61 -14.29
N GLN A 710 10.31 7.33 -13.37
CA GLN A 710 9.65 8.09 -12.31
C GLN A 710 9.28 9.49 -12.85
N SER A 711 8.12 9.59 -13.50
CA SER A 711 7.68 10.84 -14.15
C SER A 711 6.94 11.80 -13.21
N TYR A 712 6.62 11.40 -11.97
CA TYR A 712 5.75 12.16 -11.06
C TYR A 712 6.26 13.58 -10.77
N TYR A 713 7.57 13.75 -10.53
CA TYR A 713 8.15 15.04 -10.16
C TYR A 713 8.36 16.01 -11.33
N PHE A 714 8.10 15.58 -12.57
CA PHE A 714 8.07 16.50 -13.70
C PHE A 714 6.74 17.24 -13.73
N ASP A 715 6.77 18.55 -13.51
CA ASP A 715 5.57 19.39 -13.42
C ASP A 715 4.89 19.58 -14.78
N SER A 716 5.66 19.62 -15.85
CA SER A 716 5.14 19.67 -17.21
C SER A 716 4.95 18.25 -17.78
N PRO A 717 4.10 18.06 -18.81
CA PRO A 717 4.01 16.81 -19.55
C PRO A 717 5.38 16.38 -20.09
N VAL A 718 5.64 15.08 -19.96
CA VAL A 718 6.86 14.39 -20.43
C VAL A 718 6.46 13.10 -21.14
N ARG A 719 7.31 12.64 -22.06
CA ARG A 719 7.17 11.35 -22.74
C ARG A 719 8.26 10.41 -22.26
N GLY A 720 7.97 9.12 -22.16
CA GLY A 720 8.93 8.12 -21.74
C GLY A 720 8.29 6.75 -21.64
N ASN A 721 9.12 5.73 -21.46
CA ASN A 721 8.67 4.35 -21.32
C ASN A 721 8.59 3.95 -19.84
N ASP A 722 7.71 3.01 -19.53
CA ASP A 722 7.67 2.34 -18.24
C ASP A 722 8.84 1.35 -18.05
N TYR A 723 8.94 0.74 -16.86
CA TYR A 723 10.02 -0.21 -16.53
C TYR A 723 10.00 -1.49 -17.38
N PHE A 724 8.87 -1.87 -17.96
CA PHE A 724 8.73 -3.10 -18.75
C PHE A 724 8.71 -2.84 -20.26
N ASP A 725 8.50 -1.60 -20.69
CA ASP A 725 8.42 -1.23 -22.11
C ASP A 725 9.74 -1.27 -22.89
N GLY A 726 10.85 -1.63 -22.22
CA GLY A 726 12.19 -1.55 -22.78
C GLY A 726 12.65 -0.10 -23.04
N PRO A 727 13.95 0.16 -23.23
CA PRO A 727 14.40 1.49 -23.60
C PRO A 727 13.89 1.85 -25.01
N LEU A 728 13.19 2.97 -25.19
CA LEU A 728 12.79 3.48 -26.52
C LEU A 728 13.97 3.55 -27.49
N LEU A 729 15.15 3.85 -26.96
CA LEU A 729 16.37 3.93 -27.75
C LEU A 729 16.76 2.57 -28.38
N ALA A 730 16.38 1.45 -27.77
CA ALA A 730 16.66 0.12 -28.28
C ALA A 730 15.87 -0.18 -29.57
N SER A 731 14.59 0.20 -29.62
CA SER A 731 13.78 0.02 -30.84
C SER A 731 14.29 0.92 -31.97
N ILE A 732 14.63 2.17 -31.66
CA ILE A 732 15.24 3.10 -32.62
C ILE A 732 16.58 2.56 -33.13
N ALA A 733 17.42 2.01 -32.25
CA ALA A 733 18.72 1.48 -32.63
C ALA A 733 18.64 0.24 -33.53
N ARG A 734 17.54 -0.53 -33.44
CA ARG A 734 17.27 -1.68 -34.30
C ARG A 734 16.91 -1.25 -35.72
N GLU A 735 16.17 -0.16 -35.87
CA GLU A 735 15.67 0.33 -37.16
C GLU A 735 16.63 1.27 -37.88
N ALA A 736 17.42 2.05 -37.13
CA ALA A 736 18.36 3.01 -37.70
C ALA A 736 19.58 2.31 -38.34
N SER A 737 20.11 2.87 -39.42
CA SER A 737 21.33 2.37 -40.08
C SER A 737 22.64 2.94 -39.51
N SER A 738 22.56 4.03 -38.74
CA SER A 738 23.72 4.71 -38.13
C SER A 738 23.31 5.49 -36.88
N VAL A 739 24.29 5.98 -36.12
CA VAL A 739 24.07 6.83 -34.93
C VAL A 739 23.38 8.15 -35.32
N GLU A 740 23.72 8.70 -36.49
CA GLU A 740 23.12 9.91 -37.03
C GLU A 740 21.64 9.69 -37.42
N ALA A 741 21.32 8.54 -38.03
CA ALA A 741 19.95 8.16 -38.34
C ALA A 741 19.08 7.96 -37.09
N MET A 742 19.68 7.56 -35.96
CA MET A 742 18.98 7.52 -34.68
C MET A 742 18.55 8.91 -34.21
N SER A 743 19.44 9.91 -34.31
CA SER A 743 19.12 11.29 -33.98
C SER A 743 18.03 11.87 -34.88
N GLU A 744 18.04 11.56 -36.18
CA GLU A 744 16.96 11.94 -37.08
C GLU A 744 15.62 11.34 -36.63
N SER A 745 15.61 10.07 -36.22
CA SER A 745 14.41 9.38 -35.75
C SER A 745 13.87 10.03 -34.47
N LEU A 746 14.74 10.37 -33.51
CA LEU A 746 14.38 11.09 -32.29
C LEU A 746 13.83 12.50 -32.59
N ARG A 747 14.43 13.23 -33.54
CA ARG A 747 13.91 14.53 -33.99
C ARG A 747 12.54 14.40 -34.65
N ARG A 748 12.32 13.36 -35.48
CA ARG A 748 10.99 13.08 -36.09
C ARG A 748 9.93 12.77 -35.04
N LEU A 749 10.30 12.20 -33.89
CA LEU A 749 9.42 11.99 -32.74
C LEU A 749 9.14 13.28 -31.93
N GLY A 750 9.73 14.41 -32.30
CA GLY A 750 9.63 15.69 -31.59
C GLY A 750 10.36 15.68 -30.25
N ALA A 751 11.48 14.95 -30.16
CA ALA A 751 12.35 14.95 -28.99
C ALA A 751 13.36 16.11 -29.08
N ASP A 752 12.87 17.32 -28.84
CA ASP A 752 13.69 18.53 -28.82
C ASP A 752 14.65 18.52 -27.62
N TRP A 753 14.13 18.10 -26.46
CA TRP A 753 14.89 17.93 -25.24
C TRP A 753 14.83 16.47 -24.80
N ILE A 754 15.97 15.91 -24.38
CA ILE A 754 16.09 14.52 -23.95
C ILE A 754 16.79 14.49 -22.59
N TRP A 755 16.10 13.92 -21.61
CA TRP A 755 16.67 13.55 -20.32
C TRP A 755 17.26 12.16 -20.42
N VAL A 756 18.53 11.99 -20.08
CA VAL A 756 19.22 10.70 -20.08
C VAL A 756 19.65 10.36 -18.67
N HIS A 757 19.08 9.29 -18.09
CA HIS A 757 19.51 8.73 -16.81
C HIS A 757 20.40 7.50 -17.04
N ARG A 758 21.70 7.72 -17.15
CA ARG A 758 22.69 6.68 -17.51
C ARG A 758 22.79 5.57 -16.47
N GLY A 759 22.57 5.87 -15.19
CA GLY A 759 22.57 4.84 -14.14
C GLY A 759 21.54 3.71 -14.38
N THR A 760 20.41 4.03 -15.00
CA THR A 760 19.34 3.06 -15.29
C THR A 760 19.55 2.34 -16.61
N LEU A 761 20.27 2.95 -17.55
CA LEU A 761 20.54 2.35 -18.87
C LEU A 761 21.83 1.53 -18.86
N GLU A 762 22.85 1.99 -18.15
CA GLU A 762 24.23 1.48 -18.24
C GLU A 762 24.87 1.22 -16.86
N GLY A 763 24.21 1.60 -15.76
CA GLY A 763 24.83 1.62 -14.43
C GLY A 763 25.09 0.25 -13.80
N ASN A 764 24.48 -0.82 -14.33
CA ASN A 764 24.77 -2.19 -13.93
C ASN A 764 24.56 -3.17 -15.09
N VAL A 765 25.10 -4.38 -14.92
CA VAL A 765 25.04 -5.45 -15.92
C VAL A 765 23.60 -5.84 -16.26
N PHE A 766 22.71 -5.88 -15.27
CA PHE A 766 21.31 -6.24 -15.49
C PHE A 766 20.64 -5.31 -16.50
N ASN A 767 20.84 -3.99 -16.37
CA ASN A 767 20.29 -2.99 -17.27
C ASN A 767 20.91 -3.08 -18.68
N LEU A 768 22.20 -3.40 -18.78
CA LEU A 768 22.86 -3.64 -20.07
C LEU A 768 22.27 -4.87 -20.77
N VAL A 769 22.06 -5.97 -20.05
CA VAL A 769 21.45 -7.19 -20.61
C VAL A 769 19.99 -6.94 -21.01
N ARG A 770 19.22 -6.22 -20.19
CA ARG A 770 17.88 -5.75 -20.55
C ARG A 770 17.93 -4.95 -21.87
N GLY A 771 18.79 -3.94 -21.95
CA GLY A 771 18.95 -3.11 -23.15
C GLY A 771 19.32 -3.92 -24.39
N PHE A 772 20.22 -4.89 -24.26
CA PHE A 772 20.62 -5.82 -25.31
C PHE A 772 19.44 -6.65 -25.82
N ILE A 773 18.68 -7.28 -24.92
CA ILE A 773 17.53 -8.12 -25.30
C ILE A 773 16.50 -7.30 -26.09
N PHE A 774 16.23 -6.06 -25.67
CA PHE A 774 15.31 -5.17 -26.39
C PHE A 774 15.86 -4.65 -27.73
N CYS A 775 17.17 -4.73 -27.97
CA CYS A 775 17.78 -4.41 -29.27
C CYS A 775 17.67 -5.56 -30.28
N LEU A 776 17.35 -6.78 -29.84
CA LEU A 776 17.21 -7.94 -30.71
C LEU A 776 15.90 -7.87 -31.53
N PRO A 777 15.85 -8.53 -32.70
CA PRO A 777 14.59 -8.90 -33.34
C PRO A 777 13.69 -9.67 -32.37
N ALA A 778 12.37 -9.60 -32.55
CA ALA A 778 11.42 -10.15 -31.56
C ALA A 778 11.63 -11.65 -31.28
N GLU A 779 11.89 -12.47 -32.30
CA GLU A 779 12.12 -13.92 -32.12
C GLU A 779 13.43 -14.20 -31.37
N GLU A 780 14.53 -13.54 -31.76
CA GLU A 780 15.82 -13.65 -31.07
C GLU A 780 15.75 -13.12 -29.63
N GLY A 781 15.01 -12.05 -29.40
CA GLY A 781 14.77 -11.50 -28.06
C GLY A 781 13.98 -12.45 -27.17
N LEU A 782 13.00 -13.16 -27.73
CA LEU A 782 12.27 -14.21 -27.02
C LEU A 782 13.18 -15.40 -26.67
N ASP A 783 14.02 -15.83 -27.60
CA ASP A 783 14.97 -16.91 -27.36
C ASP A 783 16.02 -16.53 -26.31
N ALA A 784 16.52 -15.29 -26.37
CA ALA A 784 17.37 -14.72 -25.33
C ALA A 784 16.64 -14.68 -23.98
N MET A 785 15.37 -14.29 -23.93
CA MET A 785 14.59 -14.33 -22.68
C MET A 785 14.41 -15.76 -22.13
N ARG A 786 14.24 -16.76 -23.01
CA ARG A 786 14.17 -18.18 -22.59
C ARG A 786 15.49 -18.64 -22.01
N GLU A 787 16.59 -18.37 -22.69
CA GLU A 787 17.94 -18.68 -22.22
C GLU A 787 18.27 -17.96 -20.91
N LEU A 788 17.91 -16.67 -20.78
CA LEU A 788 18.11 -15.91 -19.55
C LEU A 788 17.33 -16.53 -18.41
N ALA A 789 16.07 -16.90 -18.66
CA ALA A 789 15.30 -17.63 -17.69
C ALA A 789 16.01 -18.93 -17.31
N GLU A 790 16.47 -19.73 -18.29
CA GLU A 790 17.10 -21.06 -18.12
C GLU A 790 18.40 -21.01 -17.32
N SER A 791 19.33 -20.16 -17.74
CA SER A 791 20.64 -19.95 -17.11
C SER A 791 20.56 -19.26 -15.76
N ASN A 792 19.53 -18.43 -15.53
CA ASN A 792 19.45 -17.59 -14.35
C ASN A 792 18.07 -17.61 -13.65
N PRO A 793 17.72 -18.73 -12.99
CA PRO A 793 16.46 -18.84 -12.25
C PRO A 793 16.41 -18.06 -10.93
N SER A 794 17.55 -17.65 -10.36
CA SER A 794 17.64 -16.98 -9.05
C SER A 794 18.04 -15.51 -9.12
N GLY A 795 18.28 -14.96 -10.31
CA GLY A 795 18.71 -13.57 -10.52
C GLY A 795 20.23 -13.34 -10.58
N LEU A 796 21.07 -14.36 -10.33
CA LEU A 796 22.53 -14.33 -10.53
C LEU A 796 22.91 -14.49 -12.00
N LEU A 797 23.04 -13.37 -12.72
CA LEU A 797 23.42 -13.38 -14.15
C LEU A 797 24.88 -13.82 -14.33
N ASP A 798 25.14 -14.71 -15.29
CA ASP A 798 26.46 -14.87 -15.90
C ASP A 798 26.76 -13.63 -16.75
N ALA A 799 27.24 -12.60 -16.06
CA ALA A 799 27.49 -11.29 -16.63
C ALA A 799 28.41 -11.34 -17.85
N GLU A 800 29.43 -12.18 -17.83
CA GLU A 800 30.49 -12.16 -18.83
C GLU A 800 30.01 -12.63 -20.20
N ALA A 801 29.35 -13.80 -20.24
CA ALA A 801 28.81 -14.37 -21.48
C ALA A 801 27.76 -13.45 -22.13
N TRP A 802 26.87 -12.88 -21.32
CA TRP A 802 25.84 -11.97 -21.83
C TRP A 802 26.42 -10.65 -22.36
N LEU A 803 27.42 -10.09 -21.67
CA LEU A 803 28.09 -8.87 -22.10
C LEU A 803 28.91 -9.10 -23.37
N GLU A 804 29.56 -10.25 -23.53
CA GLU A 804 30.29 -10.59 -24.76
C GLU A 804 29.35 -10.55 -25.98
N ARG A 805 28.21 -11.23 -25.90
CA ARG A 805 27.21 -11.22 -26.98
C ARG A 805 26.65 -9.83 -27.24
N ALA A 806 26.32 -9.11 -26.17
CA ALA A 806 25.84 -7.74 -26.29
C ALA A 806 26.85 -6.85 -27.04
N THR A 807 28.15 -6.97 -26.74
CA THR A 807 29.20 -6.18 -27.40
C THR A 807 29.42 -6.53 -28.88
N GLN A 808 28.90 -7.67 -29.35
CA GLN A 808 28.95 -8.07 -30.76
C GLN A 808 27.70 -7.64 -31.54
N ASN A 809 26.62 -7.26 -30.86
CA ASN A 809 25.36 -6.88 -31.49
C ASN A 809 25.39 -5.41 -31.96
N GLU A 810 25.25 -5.20 -33.27
CA GLU A 810 25.35 -3.88 -33.88
C GLU A 810 24.29 -2.88 -33.36
N PRO A 811 22.97 -3.20 -33.31
CA PRO A 811 21.98 -2.31 -32.70
C PRO A 811 22.33 -1.87 -31.27
N PHE A 812 22.75 -2.81 -30.42
CA PHE A 812 23.15 -2.51 -29.04
C PHE A 812 24.37 -1.57 -29.00
N ARG A 813 25.40 -1.83 -29.81
CA ARG A 813 26.55 -0.93 -29.92
C ARG A 813 26.15 0.46 -30.40
N ARG A 814 25.29 0.56 -31.42
CA ARG A 814 24.77 1.84 -31.93
C ARG A 814 23.99 2.60 -30.87
N MET A 815 23.14 1.92 -30.10
CA MET A 815 22.38 2.49 -28.99
C MET A 815 23.31 3.18 -27.99
N HIS A 816 24.32 2.47 -27.50
CA HIS A 816 25.27 3.01 -26.54
C HIS A 816 26.24 4.03 -27.15
N ALA A 817 26.62 3.86 -28.43
CA ALA A 817 27.40 4.86 -29.14
C ALA A 817 26.62 6.18 -29.28
N TRP A 818 25.31 6.12 -29.48
CA TRP A 818 24.43 7.30 -29.46
C TRP A 818 24.39 7.94 -28.07
N LEU A 819 24.29 7.16 -27.00
CA LEU A 819 24.34 7.70 -25.64
C LEU A 819 25.65 8.48 -25.38
N ILE A 820 26.75 8.15 -26.05
CA ILE A 820 28.03 8.86 -25.90
C ILE A 820 28.14 10.04 -26.88
N ARG A 821 27.84 9.83 -28.17
CA ARG A 821 28.08 10.83 -29.22
C ARG A 821 26.92 11.79 -29.47
N HIS A 822 25.69 11.32 -29.28
CA HIS A 822 24.43 12.05 -29.43
C HIS A 822 24.45 13.12 -30.54
N PRO A 823 24.77 12.75 -31.80
CA PRO A 823 24.99 13.73 -32.88
C PRO A 823 23.75 14.56 -33.15
N GLY A 824 23.91 15.86 -33.41
CA GLY A 824 22.78 16.79 -33.56
C GLY A 824 22.09 17.14 -32.24
N TYR A 825 22.66 16.76 -31.11
CA TYR A 825 22.27 17.24 -29.81
C TYR A 825 23.50 17.82 -29.11
N ARG A 826 23.29 18.88 -28.35
CA ARG A 826 24.28 19.41 -27.42
C ARG A 826 23.91 19.05 -26.00
N GLU A 827 24.90 18.60 -25.23
CA GLU A 827 24.73 18.39 -23.80
C GLU A 827 24.70 19.75 -23.07
N VAL A 828 23.68 19.96 -22.25
CA VAL A 828 23.53 21.15 -21.41
C VAL A 828 24.04 20.82 -20.00
N PRO A 829 25.06 21.53 -19.49
CA PRO A 829 25.53 21.34 -18.13
C PRO A 829 24.43 21.64 -17.11
N LEU A 830 24.24 20.74 -16.15
CA LEU A 830 23.27 20.89 -15.06
C LEU A 830 24.03 21.17 -13.77
N ALA A 831 23.78 22.32 -13.15
CA ALA A 831 24.51 22.77 -11.97
C ALA A 831 24.23 21.88 -10.73
N THR A 832 23.09 21.20 -10.69
CA THR A 832 22.71 20.32 -9.58
C THR A 832 23.34 18.93 -9.64
N VAL A 833 23.98 18.56 -10.75
CA VAL A 833 24.66 17.26 -10.89
C VAL A 833 26.13 17.44 -10.49
N PRO A 834 26.60 16.83 -9.40
CA PRO A 834 27.99 16.95 -8.96
C PRO A 834 28.96 16.40 -10.01
N PRO A 835 30.13 17.04 -10.21
CA PRO A 835 31.20 16.48 -11.03
C PRO A 835 31.65 15.13 -10.46
N GLY A 836 31.51 14.04 -11.25
CA GLY A 836 32.08 12.73 -10.91
C GLY A 836 31.18 11.77 -10.13
N GLU A 837 29.86 11.93 -10.13
CA GLU A 837 28.93 11.02 -9.42
C GLU A 837 29.05 9.54 -9.83
N ARG A 838 29.37 9.25 -11.11
CA ARG A 838 29.69 7.93 -11.72
C ARG A 838 28.60 6.82 -11.63
N PRO A 839 28.56 5.84 -12.58
CA PRO A 839 29.73 5.20 -13.17
C PRO A 839 29.96 5.48 -14.66
N ILE A 840 31.24 5.33 -15.02
CA ILE A 840 31.68 4.91 -16.34
C ILE A 840 31.03 3.53 -16.58
N CYS A 841 30.27 3.37 -17.66
CA CYS A 841 29.64 2.11 -18.06
C CYS A 841 30.60 0.92 -17.84
N PRO A 842 30.15 -0.22 -17.27
CA PRO A 842 30.99 -1.41 -17.08
C PRO A 842 31.72 -1.86 -18.35
N LEU A 843 31.16 -1.55 -19.52
CA LEU A 843 31.72 -1.88 -20.82
C LEU A 843 32.70 -0.83 -21.38
N ALA A 844 32.92 0.31 -20.72
CA ALA A 844 33.65 1.45 -21.26
C ALA A 844 35.01 1.10 -21.89
N GLY A 845 35.79 0.22 -21.27
CA GLY A 845 37.09 -0.19 -21.79
C GLY A 845 37.00 -0.97 -23.11
N VAL A 846 35.90 -1.70 -23.34
CA VAL A 846 35.61 -2.41 -24.58
C VAL A 846 34.92 -1.51 -25.59
N MET A 847 34.03 -0.63 -25.14
CA MET A 847 33.27 0.31 -25.99
C MET A 847 34.18 1.20 -26.83
N LEU A 848 35.30 1.68 -26.29
CA LEU A 848 36.25 2.51 -27.03
C LEU A 848 36.90 1.79 -28.23
N LYS A 849 36.77 0.46 -28.32
CA LYS A 849 37.23 -0.34 -29.46
C LYS A 849 36.17 -0.50 -30.55
N TRP A 850 34.94 -0.06 -30.30
CA TRP A 850 33.83 -0.22 -31.24
C TRP A 850 33.98 0.72 -32.45
N PRO A 851 33.66 0.26 -33.67
CA PRO A 851 33.69 1.09 -34.87
C PRO A 851 32.88 2.40 -34.74
N GLU A 852 31.75 2.35 -34.06
CA GLU A 852 30.81 3.44 -33.85
C GLU A 852 31.38 4.57 -32.97
N LEU A 853 32.39 4.24 -32.15
CA LEU A 853 33.10 5.13 -31.23
C LEU A 853 34.54 5.43 -31.68
N LYS A 854 34.88 5.15 -32.94
CA LYS A 854 36.21 5.44 -33.47
C LYS A 854 36.56 6.93 -33.29
N GLY A 855 37.70 7.19 -32.65
CA GLY A 855 38.20 8.54 -32.37
C GLY A 855 37.72 9.15 -31.05
N ILE A 856 36.83 8.48 -30.31
CA ILE A 856 36.45 8.84 -28.95
C ILE A 856 37.52 8.34 -27.98
N SER A 857 37.97 9.19 -27.07
CA SER A 857 38.92 8.84 -26.02
C SER A 857 38.22 8.51 -24.69
N ALA A 858 38.94 7.90 -23.76
CA ALA A 858 38.41 7.67 -22.40
C ALA A 858 38.07 8.97 -21.65
N ALA A 859 38.62 10.12 -22.08
CA ALA A 859 38.31 11.42 -21.49
C ALA A 859 36.91 11.91 -21.93
N ASP A 860 36.45 11.52 -23.11
CA ASP A 860 35.17 11.91 -23.70
C ASP A 860 33.99 11.07 -23.18
N LEU A 861 34.28 10.00 -22.43
CA LEU A 861 33.24 9.18 -21.84
C LEU A 861 32.46 9.97 -20.76
N PRO A 862 31.12 9.86 -20.74
CA PRO A 862 30.29 10.53 -19.75
C PRO A 862 30.73 10.20 -18.32
N ARG A 863 30.82 11.22 -17.47
CA ARG A 863 31.21 11.09 -16.05
C ARG A 863 30.08 11.42 -15.08
N VAL A 864 28.94 11.81 -15.61
CA VAL A 864 27.74 12.18 -14.86
C VAL A 864 26.66 11.12 -15.02
N SER A 865 25.86 10.95 -13.97
CA SER A 865 24.76 9.97 -13.90
C SER A 865 23.56 10.38 -14.76
N ILE A 866 23.39 11.69 -14.96
CA ILE A 866 22.26 12.32 -15.64
C ILE A 866 22.77 13.40 -16.59
N SER A 867 22.22 13.43 -17.81
CA SER A 867 22.51 14.43 -18.84
C SER A 867 21.21 15.01 -19.39
N LEU A 868 21.19 16.30 -19.68
CA LEU A 868 20.17 16.93 -20.52
C LEU A 868 20.75 17.18 -21.91
N LEU A 869 20.11 16.65 -22.93
CA LEU A 869 20.47 16.87 -24.33
C LEU A 869 19.44 17.77 -24.98
N VAL A 870 19.88 18.78 -25.73
CA VAL A 870 19.02 19.70 -26.47
C VAL A 870 19.37 19.62 -27.95
N ALA A 871 18.37 19.46 -28.81
CA ALA A 871 18.57 19.41 -30.25
C ALA A 871 19.25 20.70 -30.74
N ASP A 872 20.25 20.56 -31.60
CA ASP A 872 20.82 21.70 -32.29
C ASP A 872 19.75 22.33 -33.19
N SER A 873 19.62 23.66 -33.13
CA SER A 873 18.72 24.38 -34.04
C SER A 873 19.06 24.00 -35.48
N PRO A 874 18.05 23.71 -36.33
CA PRO A 874 18.28 23.35 -37.72
C PRO A 874 18.99 24.44 -38.51
#